data_AF-A0AAV2YZJ7-F1
#
_entry.id   AF-A0AAV2YZJ7-F1
#
_cell.length_a   1.000
_cell.length_b   1.000
_cell.length_c   1.000
_cell.angle_alpha   90.00
_cell.angle_beta   90.00
_cell.angle_gamma   90.00
#
_symmetry.space_group_name_H-M   'P 1'
#
loop_
_entity.id
_entity.type
_entity.pdbx_description
1 polymer ?
#
loop_
_entity_poly.entity_id
_entity_poly.type
_entity_poly.pdbx_seq_one_letter_code
_entity_poly.pdbx_strand_id
1 'polypeptide(L)'
;MHYMLTQSVKLHGFERFVTIVPQGSMKIAHVMQLSGDIAVLRERIHDAVLFTANKHPRLRGKLSKTAFAAVDVMPALTLHDVQDLVRFTDFQTSTEWQTFVQTECDVQFDRYTQFPFFVVVATESGVADQAKLLLFTDHYLSDGKSGMVVLNDIVSQVANPSPEQPTEMPLYASLYELWWSGSKWRRSFAEWLMRRVSSMVIKPPPSKGGLHLPRASTPVNESCALFCAGTVINQKAALQKCRDERVTFFGAMVAATVVSYYNAARHNTPAAISEDGRFRLLMEVDFNMRQRLSTPLDDDTIGMYAMMATLDKLAHKGINMKTTSFWDLARLAKKETDKLAKSVDLNIPLLFVDQNIHAGMTNSELDRFSQRVVTTEVNLSNIGKYAFATKHHICNPSQNEAMTTLSINNLWVFNNLPSLCAGGVFFVTSVNGFNYSFSHKYESETAQVLFSMFVECIESLGKKRVTFFGAMVAATVVSYYNAARQSNSAHQQKIGKDGRFRLLMEVDFNMRQRLSKPLDENTVGLYISTATLEKLAHDGIDMKSTSFWDFARLAKKETDKLISSLGINFPLLFLDQKLRAGMTKSELDRFSQQSVSTEVNLSNIGKYTFATKHHVSNPSASSSRSTTTLSIDNLWVFNNLPSLCAGGVFFVTSVNGFNYSFSHKYESETAQALFSTYVECIESLASVRAVVQTRAAPTMSDHAARATALRGYERLATMADHVGIEIAHAMLVRGDVAILHERLPAALLATANKHPRLRGRVSKDDFATLKVAPQLTLADITPVITSIHFKTPTDWQSFIASVCEKPNDRYDALPFRLVVAQEGDAPASASTVRLMLFTDLYLSDSYSGVAVLHELLQEIACPADHEVEELPLRASMYELYFRRRPWRRRWAEWLMCVLGKPWLRRQVEAFRPLLPIRQDQHDFTIPPVPSECAALFRQGRPETMRSALDRCRREGVTLTGALVAATIVAFYNANLVQGCNSTFKRFRVALDINVDMRRRIGSSVVEDVVGLYSIPAALRELHKQGVCVATALFWDVARRASTATDRLVRSLRPMLSVVTADQRLHARAQQRDLDLVVPFGVTRDTGLTNVGSYPFPTELAIISNPGVRSSSVINVEDLCVYHNLPVVGPGAMLFVTSVHSFQYALAHKFLHGAGDQLLSSFATCVESLGSLPASPVTMLQVANMIASPAKSQHATSANFAMAAT
;
A
#
# COMPACT_ATOMS: atom_id res chain seq x y z
N MET A 1 -26.10 55.85 36.80
CA MET A 1 -25.10 54.76 36.87
C MET A 1 -25.75 53.54 37.54
N HIS A 2 -26.46 52.71 36.79
CA HIS A 2 -26.82 51.36 37.23
C HIS A 2 -25.65 50.45 36.87
N TYR A 3 -24.92 49.95 37.87
CA TYR A 3 -24.01 48.83 37.68
C TYR A 3 -24.85 47.64 37.21
N MET A 4 -24.82 47.33 35.90
CA MET A 4 -25.32 46.03 35.43
C MET A 4 -24.43 44.96 36.07
N LEU A 5 -25.02 44.15 36.96
CA LEU A 5 -24.35 43.03 37.61
C LEU A 5 -23.96 42.01 36.53
N THR A 6 -22.69 41.96 36.16
CA THR A 6 -22.12 40.90 35.32
C THR A 6 -22.36 39.56 36.02
N GLN A 7 -23.10 38.65 35.38
CA GLN A 7 -23.27 37.29 35.91
C GLN A 7 -21.97 36.52 35.68
N SER A 8 -21.42 35.89 36.72
CA SER A 8 -20.18 35.12 36.63
C SER A 8 -20.45 33.65 36.95
N VAL A 9 -19.88 32.75 36.15
CA VAL A 9 -19.99 31.30 36.34
C VAL A 9 -18.63 30.72 36.64
N LYS A 10 -18.55 29.99 37.75
CA LYS A 10 -17.32 29.30 38.14
C LYS A 10 -17.14 27.99 37.36
N LEU A 11 -15.97 27.81 36.78
CA LEU A 11 -15.55 26.60 36.08
C LEU A 11 -14.97 25.58 37.07
N HIS A 12 -15.39 24.33 36.90
CA HIS A 12 -14.97 23.21 37.73
C HIS A 12 -14.64 21.99 36.88
N GLY A 13 -13.85 21.08 37.44
CA GLY A 13 -13.50 19.80 36.81
C GLY A 13 -12.89 19.99 35.41
N PHE A 14 -13.49 19.36 34.39
CA PHE A 14 -12.96 19.43 33.03
C PHE A 14 -13.01 20.83 32.40
N GLU A 15 -14.03 21.64 32.70
CA GLU A 15 -14.07 23.04 32.26
C GLU A 15 -12.86 23.81 32.79
N ARG A 16 -12.54 23.63 34.09
CA ARG A 16 -11.35 24.23 34.69
C ARG A 16 -10.08 23.70 34.01
N PHE A 17 -9.99 22.39 33.82
CA PHE A 17 -8.82 21.73 33.23
C PHE A 17 -8.47 22.26 31.84
N VAL A 18 -9.45 22.38 30.93
CA VAL A 18 -9.19 22.88 29.57
C VAL A 18 -8.88 24.39 29.55
N THR A 19 -9.13 25.11 30.64
CA THR A 19 -8.80 26.53 30.82
C THR A 19 -7.53 26.80 31.64
N ILE A 20 -6.84 25.76 32.13
CA ILE A 20 -5.74 25.92 33.10
C ILE A 20 -4.53 26.65 32.52
N VAL A 21 -4.27 26.50 31.21
CA VAL A 21 -3.19 27.18 30.51
C VAL A 21 -3.76 28.44 29.85
N PRO A 22 -3.38 29.66 30.28
CA PRO A 22 -3.89 30.90 29.71
C PRO A 22 -3.59 31.04 28.21
N GLN A 23 -2.44 30.50 27.78
CA GLN A 23 -1.96 30.47 26.38
C GLN A 23 -2.17 29.08 25.74
N GLY A 24 -3.30 28.44 25.99
CA GLY A 24 -3.65 27.16 25.37
C GLY A 24 -5.15 27.02 25.23
N SER A 25 -5.63 26.86 24.00
CA SER A 25 -7.04 26.64 23.69
C SER A 25 -7.26 25.22 23.19
N MET A 26 -8.18 24.49 23.81
CA MET A 26 -8.75 23.28 23.22
C MET A 26 -9.93 23.73 22.36
N LYS A 27 -9.71 23.94 21.05
CA LYS A 27 -10.74 24.37 20.11
C LYS A 27 -11.46 23.15 19.56
N ILE A 28 -12.79 23.15 19.63
CA ILE A 28 -13.66 22.16 18.98
C ILE A 28 -14.35 22.82 17.78
N ALA A 29 -14.24 22.16 16.64
CA ALA A 29 -14.85 22.54 15.37
C ALA A 29 -16.00 21.59 15.02
N HIS A 30 -17.14 22.16 14.65
CA HIS A 30 -18.29 21.46 14.08
C HIS A 30 -18.45 21.90 12.64
N VAL A 31 -18.36 20.95 11.70
CA VAL A 31 -18.41 21.22 10.26
C VAL A 31 -19.71 20.67 9.70
N MET A 32 -20.67 21.55 9.41
CA MET A 32 -21.98 21.18 8.86
C MET A 32 -22.01 21.43 7.35
N GLN A 33 -22.26 20.39 6.56
CA GLN A 33 -22.46 20.54 5.11
C GLN A 33 -23.93 20.82 4.81
N LEU A 34 -24.17 21.94 4.13
CA LEU A 34 -25.49 22.45 3.74
C LEU A 34 -25.64 22.40 2.21
N SER A 35 -26.86 22.17 1.75
CA SER A 35 -27.28 22.38 0.37
C SER A 35 -28.60 23.11 0.29
N GLY A 36 -28.77 24.00 -0.68
CA GLY A 36 -29.98 24.81 -0.87
C GLY A 36 -29.63 26.27 -1.20
N ASP A 37 -30.46 27.20 -0.76
CA ASP A 37 -30.28 28.63 -1.03
C ASP A 37 -29.16 29.24 -0.16
N ILE A 38 -27.93 29.11 -0.64
CA ILE A 38 -26.73 29.60 0.07
C ILE A 38 -26.65 31.13 0.05
N ALA A 39 -27.31 31.80 -0.90
CA ALA A 39 -27.36 33.26 -0.93
C ALA A 39 -28.12 33.79 0.29
N VAL A 40 -29.29 33.21 0.60
CA VAL A 40 -30.05 33.55 1.81
C VAL A 40 -29.27 33.23 3.09
N LEU A 41 -28.52 32.12 3.11
CA LEU A 41 -27.62 31.81 4.22
C LEU A 41 -26.59 32.93 4.43
N ARG A 42 -25.91 33.37 3.36
CA ARG A 42 -24.90 34.43 3.43
C ARG A 42 -25.49 35.78 3.84
N GLU A 43 -26.70 36.09 3.39
CA GLU A 43 -27.40 37.33 3.72
C GLU A 43 -27.78 37.40 5.21
N ARG A 44 -28.32 36.30 5.77
CA ARG A 44 -28.94 36.29 7.11
C ARG A 44 -28.02 35.78 8.23
N ILE A 45 -26.80 35.34 7.93
CA ILE A 45 -25.94 34.66 8.91
C ILE A 45 -25.57 35.54 10.11
N HIS A 46 -25.33 36.84 9.91
CA HIS A 46 -24.95 37.74 11.00
C HIS A 46 -26.09 37.88 12.02
N ASP A 47 -27.32 38.09 11.54
CA ASP A 47 -28.51 38.17 12.41
C ASP A 47 -28.78 36.83 13.11
N ALA A 48 -28.57 35.72 12.41
CA ALA A 48 -28.75 34.39 12.98
C ALA A 48 -27.72 34.07 14.09
N VAL A 49 -26.45 34.46 13.90
CA VAL A 49 -25.40 34.32 14.91
C VAL A 49 -25.66 35.26 16.09
N LEU A 50 -26.07 36.50 15.84
CA LEU A 50 -26.48 37.46 16.88
C LEU A 50 -27.61 36.91 17.75
N PHE A 51 -28.68 36.44 17.11
CA PHE A 51 -29.83 35.85 17.78
C PHE A 51 -29.40 34.63 18.61
N THR A 52 -28.59 33.74 18.04
CA THR A 52 -28.13 32.52 18.73
C THR A 52 -27.25 32.86 19.94
N ALA A 53 -26.32 33.81 19.81
CA ALA A 53 -25.46 34.25 20.92
C ALA A 53 -26.24 34.93 22.06
N ASN A 54 -27.31 35.65 21.73
CA ASN A 54 -28.17 36.30 22.71
C ASN A 54 -29.16 35.32 23.37
N LYS A 55 -29.64 34.31 22.62
CA LYS A 55 -30.41 33.19 23.16
C LYS A 55 -29.61 32.40 24.20
N HIS A 56 -28.31 32.18 23.95
CA HIS A 56 -27.46 31.32 24.77
C HIS A 56 -26.38 32.10 25.53
N PRO A 57 -26.58 32.44 26.82
CA PRO A 57 -25.66 33.29 27.58
C PRO A 57 -24.22 32.76 27.67
N ARG A 58 -24.03 31.43 27.62
CA ARG A 58 -22.69 30.83 27.64
C ARG A 58 -21.81 31.28 26.46
N LEU A 59 -22.38 31.56 25.29
CA LEU A 59 -21.61 32.04 24.13
C LEU A 59 -21.06 33.46 24.34
N ARG A 60 -21.66 34.23 25.25
CA ARG A 60 -21.20 35.58 25.65
C ARG A 60 -20.21 35.56 26.82
N GLY A 61 -19.76 34.38 27.23
CA GLY A 61 -18.82 34.21 28.33
C GLY A 61 -17.38 34.51 27.92
N LYS A 62 -16.69 35.35 28.71
CA LYS A 62 -15.24 35.57 28.63
C LYS A 62 -14.58 35.11 29.93
N LEU A 63 -13.36 34.60 29.87
CA LEU A 63 -12.65 34.19 31.07
C LEU A 63 -12.31 35.42 31.93
N SER A 64 -12.63 35.34 33.22
CA SER A 64 -12.47 36.45 34.15
C SER A 64 -11.00 36.75 34.39
N LYS A 65 -10.65 38.05 34.34
CA LYS A 65 -9.30 38.53 34.71
C LYS A 65 -9.10 38.60 36.23
N THR A 66 -10.19 38.69 36.99
CA THR A 66 -10.17 38.95 38.44
C THR A 66 -10.44 37.69 39.27
N ALA A 67 -11.04 36.65 38.67
CA ALA A 67 -11.34 35.40 39.34
C ALA A 67 -10.76 34.18 38.59
N PHE A 68 -10.02 33.33 39.32
CA PHE A 68 -9.47 32.10 38.77
C PHE A 68 -10.56 31.13 38.32
N ALA A 69 -10.46 30.64 37.09
CA ALA A 69 -11.39 29.67 36.50
C ALA A 69 -12.86 30.12 36.65
N ALA A 70 -13.14 31.37 36.30
CA ALA A 70 -14.49 31.92 36.24
C ALA A 70 -14.74 32.56 34.88
N VAL A 71 -15.99 32.59 34.46
CA VAL A 71 -16.43 33.15 33.18
C VAL A 71 -17.43 34.26 33.46
N ASP A 72 -17.09 35.46 33.02
CA ASP A 72 -17.96 36.62 33.11
C ASP A 72 -18.84 36.67 31.86
N VAL A 73 -20.16 36.59 32.05
CA VAL A 73 -21.16 36.64 30.98
C VAL A 73 -21.43 38.10 30.64
N MET A 74 -21.01 38.50 29.46
CA MET A 74 -21.18 39.86 28.95
C MET A 74 -22.66 40.14 28.64
N PRO A 75 -23.13 41.41 28.61
CA PRO A 75 -24.48 41.76 28.16
C PRO A 75 -24.79 41.25 26.74
N ALA A 76 -26.06 41.34 26.32
CA ALA A 76 -26.48 40.95 24.97
C ALA A 76 -25.59 41.64 23.90
N LEU A 77 -25.14 40.85 22.93
CA LEU A 77 -24.33 41.31 21.82
C LEU A 77 -25.16 42.21 20.90
N THR A 78 -24.45 43.08 20.19
CA THR A 78 -24.96 43.90 19.09
C THR A 78 -24.47 43.36 17.75
N LEU A 79 -25.04 43.86 16.64
CA LEU A 79 -24.60 43.46 15.30
C LEU A 79 -23.11 43.79 15.06
N HIS A 80 -22.61 44.88 15.66
CA HIS A 80 -21.19 45.26 15.57
C HIS A 80 -20.28 44.20 16.20
N ASP A 81 -20.66 43.64 17.36
CA ASP A 81 -19.90 42.59 18.02
C ASP A 81 -19.81 41.31 17.18
N VAL A 82 -20.79 41.06 16.31
CA VAL A 82 -20.89 39.84 15.49
C VAL A 82 -20.13 39.95 14.17
N GLN A 83 -19.72 41.14 13.74
CA GLN A 83 -18.94 41.33 12.51
C GLN A 83 -17.65 40.50 12.52
N ASP A 84 -16.97 40.42 13.66
CA ASP A 84 -15.73 39.66 13.81
C ASP A 84 -15.96 38.16 14.10
N LEU A 85 -17.21 37.77 14.41
CA LEU A 85 -17.60 36.39 14.73
C LEU A 85 -18.08 35.60 13.52
N VAL A 86 -18.27 36.25 12.37
CA VAL A 86 -18.68 35.59 11.12
C VAL A 86 -17.63 35.86 10.06
N ARG A 87 -17.14 34.79 9.43
CA ARG A 87 -16.14 34.86 8.36
C ARG A 87 -16.65 34.16 7.11
N PHE A 88 -16.24 34.65 5.95
CA PHE A 88 -16.54 34.04 4.67
C PHE A 88 -15.24 33.57 4.02
N THR A 89 -15.28 32.39 3.41
CA THR A 89 -14.14 31.84 2.66
C THR A 89 -14.64 31.02 1.49
N ASP A 90 -13.80 30.87 0.46
CA ASP A 90 -14.12 30.09 -0.71
C ASP A 90 -13.00 29.07 -0.92
N PHE A 91 -13.37 27.78 -0.87
CA PHE A 91 -12.45 26.68 -1.08
C PHE A 91 -12.41 26.32 -2.57
N GLN A 92 -11.20 26.09 -3.08
CA GLN A 92 -11.00 25.66 -4.47
C GLN A 92 -11.26 24.17 -4.65
N THR A 93 -11.18 23.39 -3.57
CA THR A 93 -11.37 21.93 -3.62
C THR A 93 -12.22 21.41 -2.46
N SER A 94 -12.88 20.26 -2.69
CA SER A 94 -13.71 19.58 -1.70
C SER A 94 -12.99 19.11 -0.43
N THR A 95 -11.66 19.14 -0.40
CA THR A 95 -10.82 18.69 0.73
C THR A 95 -10.12 19.82 1.47
N GLU A 96 -10.04 21.03 0.91
CA GLU A 96 -9.29 22.15 1.49
C GLU A 96 -9.78 22.54 2.90
N TRP A 97 -11.09 22.43 3.13
CA TRP A 97 -11.69 22.68 4.44
C TRP A 97 -11.13 21.79 5.56
N GLN A 98 -10.61 20.60 5.24
CA GLN A 98 -10.07 19.68 6.24
C GLN A 98 -8.77 20.24 6.83
N THR A 99 -7.88 20.72 5.95
CA THR A 99 -6.65 21.41 6.34
C THR A 99 -6.97 22.73 7.04
N PHE A 100 -7.95 23.49 6.55
CA PHE A 100 -8.40 24.72 7.18
C PHE A 100 -8.87 24.49 8.63
N VAL A 101 -9.73 23.50 8.87
CA VAL A 101 -10.21 23.14 10.21
C VAL A 101 -9.06 22.77 11.14
N GLN A 102 -8.10 21.98 10.66
CA GLN A 102 -6.94 21.59 11.45
C GLN A 102 -6.12 22.83 11.85
N THR A 103 -5.68 23.61 10.88
CA THR A 103 -4.85 24.81 11.11
C THR A 103 -5.56 25.82 12.00
N GLU A 104 -6.85 26.07 11.77
CA GLU A 104 -7.62 27.01 12.57
C GLU A 104 -7.81 26.52 14.01
N CYS A 105 -7.93 25.21 14.25
CA CYS A 105 -8.00 24.67 15.61
C CYS A 105 -6.69 24.81 16.39
N ASP A 106 -5.55 24.90 15.70
CA ASP A 106 -4.25 25.14 16.34
C ASP A 106 -4.05 26.63 16.73
N VAL A 107 -4.86 27.55 16.16
CA VAL A 107 -4.89 28.97 16.55
C VAL A 107 -5.67 29.13 17.86
N GLN A 108 -5.07 29.78 18.85
CA GLN A 108 -5.67 29.91 20.19
C GLN A 108 -6.64 31.09 20.29
N PHE A 109 -7.65 30.99 21.14
CA PHE A 109 -8.48 32.12 21.56
C PHE A 109 -7.77 32.96 22.62
N ASP A 110 -7.82 34.29 22.52
CA ASP A 110 -7.61 35.14 23.68
C ASP A 110 -8.90 35.18 24.51
N ARG A 111 -9.02 34.22 25.43
CA ARG A 111 -10.20 34.01 26.28
C ARG A 111 -10.58 35.21 27.14
N TYR A 112 -9.65 36.15 27.36
CA TYR A 112 -9.88 37.30 28.23
C TYR A 112 -10.43 38.52 27.49
N THR A 113 -10.19 38.61 26.17
CA THR A 113 -10.57 39.78 25.37
C THR A 113 -11.60 39.43 24.29
N GLN A 114 -11.53 38.23 23.73
CA GLN A 114 -12.38 37.78 22.63
C GLN A 114 -13.52 36.88 23.12
N PHE A 115 -14.61 36.81 22.35
CA PHE A 115 -15.59 35.76 22.52
C PHE A 115 -14.97 34.44 22.03
N PRO A 116 -15.01 33.33 22.80
CA PRO A 116 -14.30 32.10 22.45
C PRO A 116 -15.07 31.23 21.43
N PHE A 117 -15.69 31.86 20.45
CA PHE A 117 -16.32 31.20 19.31
C PHE A 117 -16.37 32.08 18.08
N PHE A 118 -16.49 31.48 16.91
CA PHE A 118 -16.84 32.16 15.65
C PHE A 118 -17.35 31.15 14.65
N VAL A 119 -17.96 31.64 13.57
CA VAL A 119 -18.58 30.87 12.50
C VAL A 119 -17.93 31.23 11.17
N VAL A 120 -17.65 30.22 10.35
CA VAL A 120 -17.16 30.40 8.98
C VAL A 120 -18.20 29.82 8.01
N VAL A 121 -18.62 30.63 7.05
CA VAL A 121 -19.42 30.17 5.90
C VAL A 121 -18.47 29.98 4.73
N ALA A 122 -18.27 28.72 4.35
CA ALA A 122 -17.38 28.37 3.27
C ALA A 122 -18.15 27.86 2.05
N THR A 123 -17.90 28.43 0.87
CA THR A 123 -18.41 27.86 -0.40
C THR A 123 -17.30 27.17 -1.18
N GLU A 124 -17.69 26.39 -2.19
CA GLU A 124 -16.76 25.60 -3.00
C GLU A 124 -16.88 25.99 -4.47
N SER A 125 -15.75 26.34 -5.09
CA SER A 125 -15.70 26.73 -6.50
C SER A 125 -16.29 25.63 -7.39
N GLY A 126 -17.30 25.97 -8.20
CA GLY A 126 -17.92 25.05 -9.16
C GLY A 126 -19.03 24.14 -8.60
N VAL A 127 -19.38 24.25 -7.32
CA VAL A 127 -20.52 23.54 -6.73
C VAL A 127 -21.60 24.55 -6.33
N ALA A 128 -22.52 24.82 -7.25
CA ALA A 128 -23.67 25.67 -6.97
C ALA A 128 -24.50 25.10 -5.79
N ASP A 129 -25.07 26.00 -4.99
CA ASP A 129 -26.03 25.67 -3.93
C ASP A 129 -25.51 24.76 -2.81
N GLN A 130 -24.19 24.74 -2.55
CA GLN A 130 -23.60 24.06 -1.39
C GLN A 130 -22.67 24.96 -0.59
N ALA A 131 -22.72 24.81 0.73
CA ALA A 131 -21.81 25.48 1.65
C ALA A 131 -21.44 24.56 2.81
N LYS A 132 -20.32 24.87 3.48
CA LYS A 132 -19.96 24.31 4.78
C LYS A 132 -20.10 25.44 5.80
N LEU A 133 -20.83 25.17 6.87
CA LEU A 133 -20.96 26.05 8.03
C LEU A 133 -20.08 25.48 9.14
N LEU A 134 -18.98 26.17 9.45
CA LEU A 134 -17.98 25.73 10.40
C LEU A 134 -18.13 26.55 11.67
N LEU A 135 -18.51 25.91 12.78
CA LEU A 135 -18.51 26.54 14.10
C LEU A 135 -17.24 26.16 14.83
N PHE A 136 -16.49 27.15 15.27
CA PHE A 136 -15.31 26.98 16.12
C PHE A 136 -15.65 27.50 17.51
N THR A 137 -15.42 26.69 18.55
CA THR A 137 -15.70 27.05 19.95
C THR A 137 -14.57 26.57 20.86
N ASP A 138 -14.30 27.29 21.94
CA ASP A 138 -13.46 26.77 23.02
C ASP A 138 -14.21 25.67 23.77
N HIS A 139 -13.53 24.57 24.08
CA HIS A 139 -14.16 23.35 24.57
C HIS A 139 -14.77 23.50 25.98
N TYR A 140 -14.40 24.54 26.75
CA TYR A 140 -15.07 24.85 28.03
C TYR A 140 -16.48 25.43 27.84
N LEU A 141 -16.76 26.02 26.67
CA LEU A 141 -18.08 26.56 26.32
C LEU A 141 -18.98 25.54 25.65
N SER A 142 -18.40 24.58 24.93
CA SER A 142 -19.13 23.71 24.01
C SER A 142 -18.57 22.29 24.05
N ASP A 143 -19.44 21.32 24.31
CA ASP A 143 -19.20 19.91 24.00
C ASP A 143 -19.69 19.54 22.59
N GLY A 144 -19.45 18.29 22.17
CA GLY A 144 -19.86 17.81 20.85
C GLY A 144 -21.35 17.99 20.55
N LYS A 145 -22.24 17.90 21.55
CA LYS A 145 -23.69 18.13 21.40
C LYS A 145 -24.02 19.62 21.34
N SER A 146 -23.39 20.45 22.16
CA SER A 146 -23.62 21.91 22.21
C SER A 146 -23.40 22.57 20.86
N GLY A 147 -22.31 22.23 20.15
CA GLY A 147 -22.09 22.79 18.82
C GLY A 147 -23.13 22.35 17.78
N MET A 148 -23.76 21.17 17.94
CA MET A 148 -24.92 20.79 17.11
C MET A 148 -26.12 21.69 17.36
N VAL A 149 -26.36 22.05 18.63
CA VAL A 149 -27.45 22.96 19.02
C VAL A 149 -27.21 24.34 18.41
N VAL A 150 -26.00 24.88 18.57
CA VAL A 150 -25.63 26.21 18.04
C VAL A 150 -25.84 26.26 16.53
N LEU A 151 -25.30 25.28 15.80
CA LEU A 151 -25.45 25.24 14.35
C LEU A 151 -26.92 25.08 13.93
N ASN A 152 -27.70 24.26 14.66
CA ASN A 152 -29.12 24.12 14.39
C ASN A 152 -29.88 25.44 14.60
N ASP A 153 -29.62 26.15 15.68
CA ASP A 153 -30.27 27.43 15.99
C ASP A 153 -29.94 28.49 14.94
N ILE A 154 -28.68 28.54 14.50
CA ILE A 154 -28.25 29.41 13.40
C ILE A 154 -29.04 29.08 12.12
N VAL A 155 -29.04 27.81 11.69
CA VAL A 155 -29.73 27.40 10.45
C VAL A 155 -31.24 27.61 10.55
N SER A 156 -31.82 27.37 11.73
CA SER A 156 -33.25 27.60 11.98
C SER A 156 -33.62 29.07 11.88
N GLN A 157 -32.79 29.96 12.43
CA GLN A 157 -33.01 31.41 12.37
C GLN A 157 -32.75 31.99 10.97
N VAL A 158 -31.80 31.42 10.21
CA VAL A 158 -31.63 31.77 8.78
C VAL A 158 -32.90 31.44 7.99
N ALA A 159 -33.45 30.24 8.21
CA ALA A 159 -34.63 29.76 7.49
C ALA A 159 -35.91 30.51 7.88
N ASN A 160 -36.10 30.77 9.18
CA ASN A 160 -37.25 31.47 9.72
C ASN A 160 -36.83 32.54 10.73
N PRO A 161 -36.47 33.76 10.26
CA PRO A 161 -35.97 34.81 11.13
C PRO A 161 -37.08 35.34 12.04
N SER A 162 -36.89 35.22 13.35
CA SER A 162 -37.72 35.93 14.34
C SER A 162 -37.37 37.42 14.41
N PRO A 163 -38.34 38.35 14.34
CA PRO A 163 -38.12 39.78 14.51
C PRO A 163 -37.99 40.19 15.99
N GLU A 164 -38.35 39.32 16.94
CA GLU A 164 -38.26 39.59 18.38
C GLU A 164 -36.88 39.23 18.95
N GLN A 165 -36.47 39.91 20.02
CA GLN A 165 -35.27 39.51 20.76
C GLN A 165 -35.44 38.08 21.31
N PRO A 166 -34.39 37.24 21.24
CA PRO A 166 -34.46 35.89 21.75
C PRO A 166 -34.72 35.91 23.25
N THR A 167 -35.64 35.06 23.72
CA THR A 167 -35.74 34.77 25.15
C THR A 167 -34.46 34.07 25.59
N GLU A 168 -33.73 34.69 26.50
CA GLU A 168 -32.46 34.18 27.03
C GLU A 168 -32.69 32.88 27.79
N MET A 169 -31.93 31.84 27.45
CA MET A 169 -32.02 30.55 28.14
C MET A 169 -31.35 30.60 29.52
N PRO A 170 -31.74 29.71 30.46
CA PRO A 170 -31.13 29.68 31.79
C PRO A 170 -29.62 29.49 31.74
N LEU A 171 -28.89 30.31 32.49
CA LEU A 171 -27.45 30.16 32.70
C LEU A 171 -27.18 29.08 33.75
N TYR A 172 -26.89 27.87 33.29
CA TYR A 172 -26.57 26.76 34.19
C TYR A 172 -25.12 26.78 34.67
N ALA A 173 -24.90 26.28 35.89
CA ALA A 173 -23.57 26.07 36.47
C ALA A 173 -22.79 24.95 35.75
N SER A 174 -21.50 24.81 36.08
CA SER A 174 -20.67 23.71 35.58
C SER A 174 -21.25 22.34 35.92
N LEU A 175 -20.93 21.33 35.10
CA LEU A 175 -21.37 19.94 35.31
C LEU A 175 -21.08 19.44 36.75
N TYR A 176 -19.95 19.85 37.30
CA TYR A 176 -19.55 19.52 38.67
C TYR A 176 -20.57 20.01 39.71
N GLU A 177 -20.96 21.28 39.65
CA GLU A 177 -21.90 21.86 40.61
C GLU A 177 -23.30 21.27 40.45
N LEU A 178 -23.76 21.07 39.21
CA LEU A 178 -25.07 20.47 38.93
C LEU A 178 -25.18 19.06 39.49
N TRP A 179 -24.11 18.25 39.40
CA TRP A 179 -24.09 16.91 39.95
C TRP A 179 -24.27 16.87 41.48
N TRP A 180 -23.66 17.82 42.19
CA TRP A 180 -23.70 17.88 43.66
C TRP A 180 -24.86 18.68 44.24
N SER A 181 -25.64 19.37 43.40
CA SER A 181 -26.74 20.25 43.78
C SER A 181 -27.77 19.59 44.71
N GLY A 182 -27.94 18.26 44.63
CA GLY A 182 -28.88 17.50 45.46
C GLY A 182 -28.39 17.09 46.85
N SER A 183 -27.10 17.24 47.20
CA SER A 183 -26.59 16.75 48.50
C SER A 183 -25.21 17.31 48.92
N LYS A 184 -25.19 18.51 49.54
CA LYS A 184 -23.95 19.17 50.03
C LYS A 184 -23.08 18.28 50.94
N TRP A 185 -23.68 17.46 51.82
CA TRP A 185 -22.91 16.57 52.70
C TRP A 185 -22.16 15.47 51.94
N ARG A 186 -22.76 14.95 50.83
CA ARG A 186 -22.11 13.94 49.98
C ARG A 186 -20.91 14.51 49.26
N ARG A 187 -21.00 15.77 48.82
CA ARG A 187 -19.88 16.52 48.26
C ARG A 187 -18.76 16.64 49.29
N SER A 188 -19.05 17.16 50.49
CA SER A 188 -18.03 17.34 51.53
C SER A 188 -17.39 16.01 51.97
N PHE A 189 -18.18 14.94 52.06
CA PHE A 189 -17.67 13.60 52.37
C PHE A 189 -16.79 13.03 51.24
N ALA A 190 -17.24 13.13 49.98
CA ALA A 190 -16.47 12.71 48.82
C ALA A 190 -15.16 13.52 48.70
N GLU A 191 -15.23 14.83 48.93
CA GLU A 191 -14.06 15.71 48.91
C GLU A 191 -13.06 15.35 50.03
N TRP A 192 -13.54 15.10 51.25
CA TRP A 192 -12.74 14.64 52.38
C TRP A 192 -12.08 13.29 52.11
N LEU A 193 -12.85 12.33 51.58
CA LEU A 193 -12.37 10.99 51.24
C LEU A 193 -11.30 11.07 50.16
N MET A 194 -11.51 11.87 49.11
CA MET A 194 -10.53 12.07 48.04
C MET A 194 -9.25 12.75 48.55
N ARG A 195 -9.33 13.70 49.49
CA ARG A 195 -8.13 14.28 50.13
C ARG A 195 -7.33 13.27 50.96
N ARG A 196 -8.01 12.29 51.57
CA ARG A 196 -7.38 11.19 52.34
C ARG A 196 -6.78 10.11 51.44
N VAL A 197 -7.40 9.85 50.29
CA VAL A 197 -7.03 8.78 49.37
C VAL A 197 -6.08 9.27 48.28
N SER A 198 -6.08 10.56 47.92
CA SER A 198 -5.21 11.13 46.89
C SER A 198 -3.73 10.94 47.24
N SER A 199 -3.33 11.06 48.51
CA SER A 199 -1.94 10.77 48.93
C SER A 199 -1.52 9.32 48.71
N MET A 200 -2.45 8.37 48.64
CA MET A 200 -2.20 6.96 48.29
C MET A 200 -2.34 6.67 46.78
N VAL A 201 -3.16 7.45 46.06
CA VAL A 201 -3.47 7.30 44.62
C VAL A 201 -2.55 8.14 43.71
N ILE A 202 -1.75 9.08 44.26
CA ILE A 202 -0.72 9.88 43.57
C ILE A 202 0.47 9.05 43.03
N LYS A 203 0.42 7.73 43.11
CA LYS A 203 1.12 6.89 42.13
C LYS A 203 0.12 6.61 41.02
N PRO A 204 0.02 7.43 39.95
CA PRO A 204 -0.64 6.96 38.75
C PRO A 204 0.00 5.60 38.44
N PRO A 205 -0.82 4.56 38.21
CA PRO A 205 -0.29 3.23 38.02
C PRO A 205 0.84 3.36 37.00
N PRO A 206 2.09 2.96 37.32
CA PRO A 206 3.14 3.01 36.33
C PRO A 206 2.57 2.29 35.13
N SER A 207 2.51 2.96 33.98
CA SER A 207 2.13 2.37 32.71
C SER A 207 3.19 1.30 32.40
N LYS A 208 3.09 0.15 33.06
CA LYS A 208 3.95 -1.01 32.83
C LYS A 208 3.64 -1.60 31.45
N GLY A 209 2.51 -1.21 30.83
CA GLY A 209 2.33 -1.28 29.38
C GLY A 209 2.79 0.04 28.76
N GLY A 210 3.89 0.02 28.02
CA GLY A 210 4.27 1.15 27.18
C GLY A 210 3.18 1.45 26.15
N LEU A 211 3.17 2.67 25.61
CA LEU A 211 2.28 3.01 24.51
C LEU A 211 2.50 2.08 23.32
N HIS A 212 1.41 1.65 22.70
CA HIS A 212 1.41 0.72 21.58
C HIS A 212 1.75 1.40 20.25
N LEU A 213 1.78 2.73 20.14
CA LEU A 213 1.97 3.38 18.82
C LEU A 213 2.98 4.53 18.88
N PRO A 214 3.80 4.69 17.80
CA PRO A 214 4.78 5.77 17.71
C PRO A 214 4.07 7.12 17.55
N ARG A 215 4.64 8.16 18.17
CA ARG A 215 4.12 9.53 18.14
C ARG A 215 4.94 10.41 17.22
N ALA A 216 4.27 11.39 16.61
CA ALA A 216 4.95 12.50 15.98
C ALA A 216 5.58 13.40 17.05
N SER A 217 6.73 13.99 16.75
CA SER A 217 7.32 15.06 17.56
C SER A 217 6.63 16.39 17.26
N THR A 218 5.39 16.55 17.71
CA THR A 218 4.64 17.81 17.52
C THR A 218 4.78 18.73 18.73
N PRO A 219 4.79 20.05 18.53
CA PRO A 219 4.62 21.05 19.58
C PRO A 219 3.38 20.79 20.46
N VAL A 220 3.36 21.38 21.65
CA VAL A 220 2.39 21.15 22.74
C VAL A 220 0.91 21.13 22.30
N ASN A 221 0.53 21.93 21.30
CA ASN A 221 -0.86 22.10 20.85
C ASN A 221 -1.16 21.62 19.42
N GLU A 222 -0.19 21.07 18.68
CA GLU A 222 -0.43 20.64 17.30
C GLU A 222 -0.97 19.20 17.23
N SER A 223 -2.03 19.03 16.44
CA SER A 223 -2.65 17.73 16.18
C SER A 223 -3.07 17.61 14.73
N CYS A 224 -3.04 16.39 14.20
CA CYS A 224 -3.45 16.13 12.84
C CYS A 224 -4.89 15.61 12.79
N ALA A 225 -5.59 15.93 11.71
CA ALA A 225 -6.98 15.57 11.49
C ALA A 225 -7.12 14.62 10.30
N LEU A 226 -8.02 13.64 10.42
CA LEU A 226 -8.51 12.84 9.29
C LEU A 226 -10.04 12.86 9.29
N PHE A 227 -10.65 12.94 8.12
CA PHE A 227 -12.11 13.00 7.95
C PHE A 227 -12.59 11.96 6.92
N CYS A 228 -13.78 11.41 7.14
CA CYS A 228 -14.42 10.50 6.18
C CYS A 228 -15.95 10.56 6.33
N ALA A 229 -16.68 10.27 5.26
CA ALA A 229 -18.12 10.04 5.26
C ALA A 229 -18.42 8.59 4.84
N GLY A 230 -19.28 7.94 5.60
CA GLY A 230 -19.82 6.62 5.30
C GLY A 230 -21.06 6.68 4.42
N THR A 231 -21.59 5.52 4.03
CA THR A 231 -22.81 5.45 3.22
C THR A 231 -24.05 5.17 4.07
N VAL A 232 -25.20 5.69 3.65
CA VAL A 232 -26.51 5.43 4.28
C VAL A 232 -26.83 3.92 4.35
N ILE A 233 -26.45 3.19 3.31
CA ILE A 233 -26.67 1.75 3.20
C ILE A 233 -25.86 1.00 4.26
N ASN A 234 -24.57 1.33 4.38
CA ASN A 234 -23.68 0.69 5.35
C ASN A 234 -24.10 1.05 6.77
N GLN A 235 -24.51 2.30 7.01
CA GLN A 235 -25.05 2.71 8.31
C GLN A 235 -26.25 1.84 8.72
N LYS A 236 -27.25 1.72 7.84
CA LYS A 236 -28.44 0.90 8.12
C LYS A 236 -28.07 -0.56 8.36
N ALA A 237 -27.17 -1.12 7.56
CA ALA A 237 -26.68 -2.49 7.72
C ALA A 237 -25.94 -2.69 9.04
N ALA A 238 -25.06 -1.76 9.42
CA ALA A 238 -24.30 -1.79 10.65
C ALA A 238 -25.21 -1.73 11.87
N LEU A 239 -26.16 -0.78 11.89
CA LEU A 239 -27.14 -0.64 12.97
C LEU A 239 -28.04 -1.87 13.09
N GLN A 240 -28.51 -2.40 11.96
CA GLN A 240 -29.31 -3.63 11.97
C GLN A 240 -28.50 -4.80 12.52
N LYS A 241 -27.24 -4.97 12.08
CA LYS A 241 -26.38 -6.04 12.57
C LYS A 241 -26.09 -5.92 14.06
N CYS A 242 -25.91 -4.71 14.58
CA CYS A 242 -25.77 -4.48 16.02
C CYS A 242 -27.01 -4.94 16.79
N ARG A 243 -28.22 -4.66 16.27
CA ARG A 243 -29.48 -5.16 16.86
C ARG A 243 -29.55 -6.68 16.85
N ASP A 244 -29.22 -7.30 15.72
CA ASP A 244 -29.21 -8.77 15.58
C ASP A 244 -28.25 -9.43 16.59
N GLU A 245 -27.09 -8.80 16.84
CA GLU A 245 -26.07 -9.27 17.78
C GLU A 245 -26.32 -8.85 19.25
N ARG A 246 -27.43 -8.15 19.50
CA ARG A 246 -27.83 -7.62 20.81
C ARG A 246 -26.76 -6.71 21.45
N VAL A 247 -26.06 -5.93 20.63
CA VAL A 247 -25.07 -4.94 21.06
C VAL A 247 -25.49 -3.51 20.71
N THR A 248 -24.93 -2.52 21.39
CA THR A 248 -25.03 -1.12 20.96
C THR A 248 -24.05 -0.87 19.82
N PHE A 249 -24.37 0.10 18.96
CA PHE A 249 -23.40 0.56 17.95
C PHE A 249 -22.09 1.02 18.61
N PHE A 250 -22.19 1.66 19.78
CA PHE A 250 -21.03 2.07 20.56
C PHE A 250 -20.13 0.88 20.98
N GLY A 251 -20.72 -0.24 21.41
CA GLY A 251 -19.94 -1.46 21.70
C GLY A 251 -19.21 -2.01 20.47
N ALA A 252 -19.83 -1.91 19.29
CA ALA A 252 -19.18 -2.29 18.02
C ALA A 252 -18.06 -1.31 17.64
N MET A 253 -18.21 -0.01 17.91
CA MET A 253 -17.14 0.99 17.72
C MET A 253 -15.92 0.69 18.61
N VAL A 254 -16.14 0.38 19.89
CA VAL A 254 -15.04 -0.03 20.80
C VAL A 254 -14.31 -1.27 20.26
N ALA A 255 -15.06 -2.27 19.79
CA ALA A 255 -14.46 -3.47 19.19
C ALA A 255 -13.66 -3.14 17.92
N ALA A 256 -14.18 -2.27 17.05
CA ALA A 256 -13.48 -1.79 15.86
C ALA A 256 -12.18 -1.07 16.24
N THR A 257 -12.21 -0.17 17.23
CA THR A 257 -11.02 0.54 17.70
C THR A 257 -9.98 -0.43 18.26
N VAL A 258 -10.38 -1.40 19.10
CA VAL A 258 -9.47 -2.43 19.63
C VAL A 258 -8.83 -3.25 18.51
N VAL A 259 -9.60 -3.65 17.48
CA VAL A 259 -9.07 -4.40 16.32
C VAL A 259 -8.09 -3.55 15.51
N SER A 260 -8.42 -2.29 15.25
CA SER A 260 -7.53 -1.35 14.54
C SER A 260 -6.22 -1.14 15.28
N TYR A 261 -6.29 -0.90 16.60
CA TYR A 261 -5.11 -0.71 17.44
C TYR A 261 -4.29 -1.99 17.59
N TYR A 262 -4.94 -3.15 17.73
CA TYR A 262 -4.23 -4.43 17.77
C TYR A 262 -3.46 -4.66 16.47
N ASN A 263 -4.09 -4.39 15.32
CA ASN A 263 -3.42 -4.56 14.04
C ASN A 263 -2.24 -3.59 13.91
N ALA A 264 -2.44 -2.30 14.21
CA ALA A 264 -1.38 -1.30 14.18
C ALA A 264 -0.22 -1.63 15.14
N ALA A 265 -0.53 -2.08 16.37
CA ALA A 265 0.46 -2.48 17.37
C ALA A 265 1.28 -3.70 16.93
N ARG A 266 0.65 -4.70 16.28
CA ARG A 266 1.37 -5.85 15.70
C ARG A 266 2.42 -5.45 14.67
N HIS A 267 2.20 -4.33 13.97
CA HIS A 267 3.13 -3.82 12.98
C HIS A 267 4.20 -2.92 13.61
N ASN A 268 3.81 -2.05 14.54
CA ASN A 268 4.66 -0.96 15.05
C ASN A 268 5.40 -1.27 16.36
N THR A 269 4.77 -2.01 17.28
CA THR A 269 5.31 -2.32 18.63
C THR A 269 4.90 -3.73 19.10
N PRO A 270 5.36 -4.80 18.43
CA PRO A 270 4.94 -6.17 18.80
C PRO A 270 5.28 -6.55 20.25
N ALA A 271 6.28 -5.90 20.85
CA ALA A 271 6.67 -6.07 22.26
C ALA A 271 5.63 -5.53 23.26
N ALA A 272 4.68 -4.70 22.82
CA ALA A 272 3.59 -4.18 23.65
C ALA A 272 2.44 -5.20 23.81
N ILE A 273 2.36 -6.22 22.95
CA ILE A 273 1.45 -7.35 23.12
C ILE A 273 2.06 -8.25 24.19
N SER A 274 1.38 -8.39 25.33
CA SER A 274 1.96 -9.08 26.49
C SER A 274 2.30 -10.54 26.21
N GLU A 275 3.26 -11.07 26.97
CA GLU A 275 3.73 -12.46 26.88
C GLU A 275 2.61 -13.49 27.07
N ASP A 276 1.54 -13.14 27.80
CA ASP A 276 0.32 -13.95 27.97
C ASP A 276 -0.59 -14.00 26.72
N GLY A 277 -0.21 -13.31 25.63
CA GLY A 277 -0.93 -13.26 24.36
C GLY A 277 -2.18 -12.38 24.35
N ARG A 278 -2.40 -11.58 25.40
CA ARG A 278 -3.54 -10.63 25.49
C ARG A 278 -3.16 -9.24 25.00
N PHE A 279 -4.10 -8.56 24.38
CA PHE A 279 -3.95 -7.17 23.96
C PHE A 279 -4.62 -6.26 24.98
N ARG A 280 -3.86 -5.35 25.60
CA ARG A 280 -4.37 -4.37 26.56
C ARG A 280 -4.37 -3.01 25.87
N LEU A 281 -5.48 -2.28 25.96
CA LEU A 281 -5.61 -0.96 25.35
C LEU A 281 -6.20 -0.02 26.39
N LEU A 282 -5.48 1.06 26.70
CA LEU A 282 -5.98 2.09 27.60
C LEU A 282 -6.87 3.05 26.81
N MET A 283 -8.18 2.82 26.90
CA MET A 283 -9.21 3.53 26.14
C MET A 283 -10.14 4.32 27.04
N GLU A 284 -10.44 5.56 26.64
CA GLU A 284 -11.49 6.40 27.20
C GLU A 284 -12.71 6.47 26.28
N VAL A 285 -13.87 6.68 26.88
CA VAL A 285 -15.15 6.83 26.22
C VAL A 285 -15.91 8.02 26.78
N ASP A 286 -16.60 8.76 25.91
CA ASP A 286 -17.34 9.95 26.29
C ASP A 286 -18.83 9.64 26.57
N PHE A 287 -19.38 10.28 27.60
CA PHE A 287 -20.79 10.21 27.96
C PHE A 287 -21.41 11.61 27.97
N ASN A 288 -22.55 11.76 27.28
CA ASN A 288 -23.43 12.92 27.48
C ASN A 288 -24.12 12.80 28.85
N MET A 289 -23.97 13.83 29.68
CA MET A 289 -24.44 13.85 31.06
C MET A 289 -25.78 14.57 31.25
N ARG A 290 -26.30 15.29 30.24
CA ARG A 290 -27.54 16.09 30.36
C ARG A 290 -28.71 15.30 30.94
N GLN A 291 -28.94 14.09 30.43
CA GLN A 291 -30.02 13.20 30.86
C GLN A 291 -29.66 12.31 32.07
N ARG A 292 -28.48 12.52 32.67
CA ARG A 292 -27.92 11.70 33.77
C ARG A 292 -27.78 12.46 35.08
N LEU A 293 -28.04 13.76 35.06
CA LEU A 293 -28.07 14.60 36.23
C LEU A 293 -29.29 14.29 37.10
N SER A 294 -29.20 14.61 38.40
CA SER A 294 -30.33 14.54 39.33
C SER A 294 -31.51 15.39 38.84
N THR A 295 -31.19 16.56 38.27
CA THR A 295 -32.10 17.38 37.50
C THR A 295 -31.64 17.35 36.04
N PRO A 296 -32.32 16.60 35.16
CA PRO A 296 -31.97 16.54 33.75
C PRO A 296 -31.97 17.93 33.12
N LEU A 297 -31.01 18.17 32.22
CA LEU A 297 -30.96 19.39 31.41
C LEU A 297 -31.65 19.16 30.07
N ASP A 298 -32.16 20.25 29.50
CA ASP A 298 -32.70 20.24 28.15
C ASP A 298 -31.60 19.94 27.12
N ASP A 299 -31.99 19.25 26.05
CA ASP A 299 -31.07 18.77 25.02
C ASP A 299 -30.43 19.91 24.19
N ASP A 300 -30.99 21.12 24.27
CA ASP A 300 -30.49 22.37 23.69
C ASP A 300 -29.61 23.19 24.66
N THR A 301 -29.38 22.71 25.87
CA THR A 301 -28.49 23.40 26.81
C THR A 301 -27.03 23.37 26.33
N ILE A 302 -26.41 24.56 26.24
CA ILE A 302 -25.01 24.74 25.81
C ILE A 302 -24.06 24.75 27.00
N GLY A 303 -22.97 23.98 26.88
CA GLY A 303 -21.90 23.89 27.87
C GLY A 303 -21.08 22.59 27.73
N MET A 304 -20.07 22.43 28.57
CA MET A 304 -19.28 21.19 28.64
C MET A 304 -19.96 20.16 29.56
N TYR A 305 -21.04 19.53 29.08
CA TYR A 305 -21.80 18.52 29.83
C TYR A 305 -21.49 17.09 29.36
N ALA A 306 -20.22 16.83 29.09
CA ALA A 306 -19.67 15.52 28.74
C ALA A 306 -18.70 15.02 29.82
N MET A 307 -18.66 13.72 30.04
CA MET A 307 -17.73 13.06 30.96
C MET A 307 -16.96 11.94 30.25
N MET A 308 -15.67 11.83 30.54
CA MET A 308 -14.81 10.76 30.05
C MET A 308 -14.67 9.66 31.09
N ALA A 309 -14.71 8.39 30.65
CA ALA A 309 -14.44 7.24 31.52
C ALA A 309 -13.50 6.23 30.86
N THR A 310 -12.64 5.60 31.65
CA THR A 310 -11.72 4.56 31.19
C THR A 310 -12.40 3.18 31.18
N LEU A 311 -12.12 2.37 30.16
CA LEU A 311 -12.55 0.97 30.09
C LEU A 311 -11.53 0.04 30.81
N ASP A 312 -11.60 0.01 32.14
CA ASP A 312 -10.62 -0.64 33.03
C ASP A 312 -10.39 -2.14 32.74
N LYS A 313 -11.41 -2.89 32.33
CA LYS A 313 -11.20 -4.32 32.01
C LYS A 313 -10.37 -4.48 30.74
N LEU A 314 -10.56 -3.63 29.74
CA LEU A 314 -9.72 -3.63 28.53
C LEU A 314 -8.29 -3.25 28.86
N ALA A 315 -8.10 -2.26 29.73
CA ALA A 315 -6.79 -1.79 30.16
C ALA A 315 -6.04 -2.84 31.02
N HIS A 316 -6.71 -3.48 31.98
CA HIS A 316 -6.05 -4.38 32.94
C HIS A 316 -6.07 -5.85 32.55
N LYS A 317 -7.22 -6.40 32.14
CA LYS A 317 -7.37 -7.84 31.84
C LYS A 317 -6.90 -8.18 30.42
N GLY A 318 -7.01 -7.22 29.50
CA GLY A 318 -6.72 -7.38 28.07
C GLY A 318 -7.65 -8.37 27.37
N ILE A 319 -7.57 -8.41 26.05
CA ILE A 319 -8.37 -9.26 25.17
C ILE A 319 -7.49 -10.29 24.49
N ASN A 320 -7.89 -11.55 24.53
CA ASN A 320 -7.23 -12.57 23.73
C ASN A 320 -7.76 -12.50 22.30
N MET A 321 -7.00 -11.82 21.43
CA MET A 321 -7.37 -11.56 20.03
C MET A 321 -7.42 -12.81 19.15
N LYS A 322 -6.93 -13.97 19.63
CA LYS A 322 -7.04 -15.25 18.90
C LYS A 322 -8.35 -15.98 19.14
N THR A 323 -8.97 -15.77 20.31
CA THR A 323 -10.12 -16.55 20.78
C THR A 323 -11.38 -15.72 20.96
N THR A 324 -11.25 -14.42 21.20
CA THR A 324 -12.39 -13.51 21.36
C THR A 324 -12.91 -13.11 19.99
N SER A 325 -14.16 -13.44 19.69
CA SER A 325 -14.78 -12.97 18.46
C SER A 325 -15.05 -11.46 18.52
N PHE A 326 -15.20 -10.83 17.34
CA PHE A 326 -15.52 -9.41 17.25
C PHE A 326 -16.79 -9.05 18.06
N TRP A 327 -17.85 -9.86 17.93
CA TRP A 327 -19.12 -9.58 18.60
C TRP A 327 -19.08 -9.89 20.10
N ASP A 328 -18.26 -10.85 20.54
CA ASP A 328 -18.05 -11.07 21.98
C ASP A 328 -17.31 -9.88 22.61
N LEU A 329 -16.32 -9.32 21.90
CA LEU A 329 -15.68 -8.08 22.30
C LEU A 329 -16.67 -6.91 22.35
N ALA A 330 -17.54 -6.77 21.35
CA ALA A 330 -18.56 -5.73 21.33
C ALA A 330 -19.59 -5.88 22.49
N ARG A 331 -19.98 -7.11 22.83
CA ARG A 331 -20.85 -7.41 23.99
C ARG A 331 -20.16 -7.10 25.31
N LEU A 332 -18.87 -7.43 25.41
CA LEU A 332 -18.06 -7.11 26.59
C LEU A 332 -17.98 -5.59 26.78
N ALA A 333 -17.66 -4.86 25.72
CA ALA A 333 -17.60 -3.40 25.71
C ALA A 333 -18.95 -2.80 26.14
N LYS A 334 -20.06 -3.24 25.54
CA LYS A 334 -21.42 -2.82 25.94
C LYS A 334 -21.67 -3.05 27.43
N LYS A 335 -21.36 -4.24 27.95
CA LYS A 335 -21.60 -4.58 29.36
C LYS A 335 -20.81 -3.68 30.30
N GLU A 336 -19.60 -3.31 29.92
CA GLU A 336 -18.76 -2.41 30.69
C GLU A 336 -19.23 -0.95 30.62
N THR A 337 -19.54 -0.45 29.42
CA THR A 337 -20.09 0.90 29.25
C THR A 337 -21.44 1.07 29.95
N ASP A 338 -22.31 0.05 29.92
CA ASP A 338 -23.59 0.07 30.63
C ASP A 338 -23.40 0.11 32.15
N LYS A 339 -22.35 -0.54 32.66
CA LYS A 339 -22.00 -0.50 34.09
C LYS A 339 -21.46 0.87 34.47
N LEU A 340 -20.53 1.42 33.69
CA LEU A 340 -19.94 2.74 33.93
C LEU A 340 -21.00 3.85 33.87
N ALA A 341 -21.89 3.79 32.88
CA ALA A 341 -22.99 4.72 32.72
C ALA A 341 -23.95 4.79 33.92
N LYS A 342 -23.96 3.75 34.77
CA LYS A 342 -24.78 3.67 35.99
C LYS A 342 -23.95 3.84 37.27
N SER A 343 -22.62 3.92 37.16
CA SER A 343 -21.73 3.97 38.31
C SER A 343 -21.52 5.41 38.77
N VAL A 344 -21.38 5.58 40.09
CA VAL A 344 -20.86 6.83 40.68
C VAL A 344 -19.40 7.08 40.31
N ASP A 345 -18.67 6.02 39.92
CA ASP A 345 -17.25 6.07 39.51
C ASP A 345 -17.00 7.01 38.34
N LEU A 346 -18.02 7.23 37.49
CA LEU A 346 -17.98 8.14 36.35
C LEU A 346 -17.58 9.58 36.74
N ASN A 347 -17.75 9.95 38.01
CA ASN A 347 -17.48 11.30 38.51
C ASN A 347 -16.14 11.44 39.26
N ILE A 348 -15.47 10.32 39.53
CA ILE A 348 -14.17 10.33 40.24
C ILE A 348 -13.12 11.13 39.47
N PRO A 349 -13.00 11.03 38.12
CA PRO A 349 -12.07 11.85 37.36
C PRO A 349 -12.35 13.36 37.53
N LEU A 350 -13.63 13.76 37.51
CA LEU A 350 -14.03 15.16 37.67
C LEU A 350 -13.65 15.71 39.05
N LEU A 351 -13.88 14.94 40.12
CA LEU A 351 -13.46 15.28 41.48
C LEU A 351 -11.93 15.38 41.59
N PHE A 352 -11.23 14.41 41.01
CA PHE A 352 -9.77 14.37 41.04
C PHE A 352 -9.17 15.61 40.36
N VAL A 353 -9.66 15.95 39.16
CA VAL A 353 -9.23 17.13 38.42
C VAL A 353 -9.53 18.41 39.20
N ASP A 354 -10.75 18.57 39.74
CA ASP A 354 -11.14 19.77 40.46
C ASP A 354 -10.35 20.00 41.76
N GLN A 355 -10.01 18.92 42.48
CA GLN A 355 -9.25 19.01 43.72
C GLN A 355 -7.75 19.26 43.52
N ASN A 356 -7.18 18.68 42.47
CA ASN A 356 -5.75 18.81 42.23
C ASN A 356 -5.41 20.10 41.48
N ILE A 357 -6.36 20.73 40.78
CA ILE A 357 -6.14 21.98 40.04
C ILE A 357 -6.74 23.17 40.82
N HIS A 358 -5.87 23.97 41.42
CA HIS A 358 -6.24 25.17 42.18
C HIS A 358 -5.37 26.38 41.83
N ALA A 359 -5.86 27.58 42.18
CA ALA A 359 -5.24 28.88 41.86
C ALA A 359 -3.81 29.10 42.39
N GLY A 360 -3.34 28.24 43.29
CA GLY A 360 -2.03 28.32 43.93
C GLY A 360 -0.99 27.35 43.37
N MET A 361 -1.32 26.61 42.31
CA MET A 361 -0.39 25.68 41.67
C MET A 361 0.73 26.45 40.98
N THR A 362 1.99 26.08 41.22
CA THR A 362 3.13 26.74 40.57
C THR A 362 3.24 26.32 39.10
N ASN A 363 3.86 27.16 38.25
CA ASN A 363 4.18 26.77 36.87
C ASN A 363 5.01 25.47 36.82
N SER A 364 5.87 25.23 37.81
CA SER A 364 6.66 23.99 37.91
C SER A 364 5.83 22.76 38.30
N GLU A 365 4.73 22.92 39.05
CA GLU A 365 3.77 21.85 39.34
C GLU A 365 2.91 21.53 38.12
N LEU A 366 2.48 22.56 37.39
CA LEU A 366 1.82 22.45 36.08
C LEU A 366 2.74 21.76 35.05
N ASP A 367 4.02 22.13 34.99
CA ASP A 367 5.01 21.52 34.11
C ASP A 367 5.28 20.06 34.48
N ARG A 368 5.31 19.74 35.77
CA ARG A 368 5.44 18.35 36.24
C ARG A 368 4.19 17.53 35.89
N PHE A 369 3.02 18.15 35.90
CA PHE A 369 1.77 17.55 35.40
C PHE A 369 1.83 17.33 33.88
N SER A 370 2.32 18.30 33.11
CA SER A 370 2.36 18.29 31.64
C SER A 370 3.47 17.43 31.03
N GLN A 371 4.56 17.15 31.77
CA GLN A 371 5.69 16.31 31.33
C GLN A 371 5.33 14.81 31.12
N ARG A 372 4.13 14.35 31.51
CA ARG A 372 3.61 13.00 31.23
C ARG A 372 2.62 13.04 30.06
N VAL A 373 3.18 13.12 28.85
CA VAL A 373 2.59 13.67 27.61
C VAL A 373 1.32 12.98 27.06
N VAL A 374 0.76 11.92 27.66
CA VAL A 374 -0.54 11.36 27.24
C VAL A 374 -1.21 10.65 28.42
N THR A 375 -2.50 10.93 28.64
CA THR A 375 -3.30 10.30 29.71
C THR A 375 -3.79 8.90 29.32
N THR A 376 -4.20 8.71 28.06
CA THR A 376 -4.75 7.46 27.52
C THR A 376 -4.37 7.24 26.06
N GLU A 377 -4.37 6.01 25.57
CA GLU A 377 -3.98 5.77 24.18
C GLU A 377 -5.02 6.35 23.23
N VAL A 378 -6.30 6.09 23.45
CA VAL A 378 -7.36 6.52 22.56
C VAL A 378 -8.61 6.93 23.33
N ASN A 379 -9.27 7.99 22.88
CA ASN A 379 -10.62 8.35 23.29
C ASN A 379 -11.60 8.08 22.13
N LEU A 380 -12.79 7.59 22.47
CA LEU A 380 -13.87 7.33 21.53
C LEU A 380 -15.10 8.17 21.89
N SER A 381 -15.41 9.14 21.04
CA SER A 381 -16.52 10.07 21.20
C SER A 381 -17.63 9.76 20.18
N ASN A 382 -18.77 9.29 20.67
CA ASN A 382 -19.96 9.05 19.84
C ASN A 382 -21.00 10.12 20.13
N ILE A 383 -21.03 11.16 19.29
CA ILE A 383 -22.00 12.25 19.45
C ILE A 383 -23.40 11.80 19.01
N GLY A 384 -23.48 10.77 18.17
CA GLY A 384 -24.72 10.12 17.78
C GLY A 384 -25.41 10.77 16.58
N LYS A 385 -26.71 10.50 16.46
CA LYS A 385 -27.55 11.01 15.37
C LYS A 385 -27.87 12.50 15.62
N TYR A 386 -27.79 13.30 14.57
CA TYR A 386 -28.29 14.67 14.55
C TYR A 386 -29.76 14.68 14.97
N ALA A 387 -30.05 15.40 16.04
CA ALA A 387 -31.33 15.30 16.76
C ALA A 387 -32.42 16.24 16.22
N PHE A 388 -32.06 17.16 15.32
CA PHE A 388 -32.94 18.19 14.81
C PHE A 388 -33.41 17.88 13.38
N ALA A 389 -34.31 18.72 12.86
CA ALA A 389 -34.74 18.64 11.47
C ALA A 389 -33.53 18.79 10.54
N THR A 390 -33.46 17.97 9.49
CA THR A 390 -32.38 18.05 8.49
C THR A 390 -32.78 18.90 7.28
N LYS A 391 -34.01 19.41 7.26
CA LYS A 391 -34.56 20.26 6.21
C LYS A 391 -35.25 21.45 6.86
N HIS A 392 -34.85 22.65 6.49
CA HIS A 392 -35.42 23.90 6.97
C HIS A 392 -36.00 24.66 5.78
N HIS A 393 -37.29 24.93 5.82
CA HIS A 393 -37.97 25.69 4.79
C HIS A 393 -37.73 27.18 5.01
N ILE A 394 -37.27 27.87 3.97
CA ILE A 394 -37.01 29.30 4.03
C ILE A 394 -38.34 30.04 3.87
N CYS A 395 -38.72 30.80 4.89
CA CYS A 395 -39.86 31.70 4.82
C CYS A 395 -39.43 33.02 4.19
N ASN A 396 -40.03 33.37 3.05
CA ASN A 396 -39.90 34.71 2.47
C ASN A 396 -41.14 35.53 2.87
N PRO A 397 -41.01 36.55 3.74
CA PRO A 397 -42.16 37.31 4.23
C PRO A 397 -42.88 38.14 3.15
N SER A 398 -42.31 38.26 1.95
CA SER A 398 -42.82 39.12 0.86
C SER A 398 -43.47 38.38 -0.32
N GLN A 399 -43.41 37.05 -0.43
CA GLN A 399 -43.95 36.31 -1.58
C GLN A 399 -44.58 34.96 -1.19
N ASN A 400 -45.78 34.70 -1.73
CA ASN A 400 -46.61 33.53 -1.41
C ASN A 400 -46.32 32.29 -2.30
N GLU A 401 -45.16 32.20 -2.96
CA GLU A 401 -44.78 31.04 -3.80
C GLU A 401 -43.27 30.69 -3.75
N ALA A 402 -43.01 29.37 -3.90
CA ALA A 402 -41.74 28.63 -3.87
C ALA A 402 -40.89 28.68 -2.58
N MET A 403 -41.20 27.81 -1.61
CA MET A 403 -40.30 27.50 -0.48
C MET A 403 -38.98 26.88 -0.97
N THR A 404 -37.89 27.65 -0.95
CA THR A 404 -36.54 27.08 -1.00
C THR A 404 -36.22 26.38 0.33
N THR A 405 -35.35 25.38 0.31
CA THR A 405 -35.06 24.54 1.49
C THR A 405 -33.56 24.45 1.73
N LEU A 406 -33.12 24.74 2.94
CA LEU A 406 -31.77 24.40 3.41
C LEU A 406 -31.77 22.97 3.96
N SER A 407 -30.93 22.11 3.39
CA SER A 407 -30.79 20.72 3.80
C SER A 407 -29.42 20.46 4.41
N ILE A 408 -29.39 19.77 5.55
CA ILE A 408 -28.19 19.34 6.25
C ILE A 408 -27.82 17.94 5.76
N ASN A 409 -26.65 17.83 5.15
CA ASN A 409 -26.21 16.59 4.50
C ASN A 409 -25.30 15.77 5.41
N ASN A 410 -24.29 16.43 5.98
CA ASN A 410 -23.24 15.82 6.80
C ASN A 410 -22.84 16.74 7.96
N LEU A 411 -22.25 16.16 8.99
CA LEU A 411 -21.77 16.90 10.15
C LEU A 411 -20.52 16.22 10.71
N TRP A 412 -19.37 16.88 10.70
CA TRP A 412 -18.15 16.37 11.35
C TRP A 412 -17.87 17.16 12.63
N VAL A 413 -17.17 16.52 13.56
CA VAL A 413 -16.70 17.14 14.79
C VAL A 413 -15.21 16.88 14.90
N PHE A 414 -14.42 17.87 15.26
CA PHE A 414 -12.97 17.73 15.43
C PHE A 414 -12.53 18.61 16.60
N ASN A 415 -11.55 18.18 17.37
CA ASN A 415 -10.87 19.05 18.32
C ASN A 415 -9.35 18.90 18.21
N ASN A 416 -8.62 19.97 18.52
CA ASN A 416 -7.19 19.85 18.69
C ASN A 416 -6.85 19.16 20.03
N LEU A 417 -5.65 18.59 20.08
CA LEU A 417 -5.21 17.77 21.20
C LEU A 417 -4.10 18.49 22.01
N PRO A 418 -4.37 18.98 23.24
CA PRO A 418 -3.35 19.65 24.07
C PRO A 418 -2.35 18.65 24.68
N SER A 419 -1.27 19.09 25.34
CA SER A 419 -0.23 18.19 25.91
C SER A 419 -0.74 17.14 26.90
N LEU A 420 -1.86 17.38 27.57
CA LEU A 420 -2.50 16.46 28.51
C LEU A 420 -3.82 15.92 27.93
N CYS A 421 -3.72 15.02 26.96
CA CYS A 421 -4.89 14.39 26.33
C CYS A 421 -4.60 12.94 25.90
N ALA A 422 -5.59 12.30 25.28
CA ALA A 422 -5.42 11.01 24.63
C ALA A 422 -4.46 11.09 23.43
N GLY A 423 -3.82 9.97 23.07
CA GLY A 423 -2.96 9.87 21.88
C GLY A 423 -3.72 10.09 20.55
N GLY A 424 -5.02 9.77 20.54
CA GLY A 424 -5.96 10.18 19.50
C GLY A 424 -7.42 10.10 19.97
N VAL A 425 -8.31 10.78 19.25
CA VAL A 425 -9.75 10.88 19.55
C VAL A 425 -10.54 10.59 18.28
N PHE A 426 -11.37 9.54 18.28
CA PHE A 426 -12.31 9.29 17.19
C PHE A 426 -13.64 9.96 17.49
N PHE A 427 -14.16 10.73 16.53
CA PHE A 427 -15.55 11.18 16.58
C PHE A 427 -16.39 10.44 15.54
N VAL A 428 -17.59 10.06 15.96
CA VAL A 428 -18.63 9.56 15.06
C VAL A 428 -19.92 10.34 15.29
N THR A 429 -20.45 10.90 14.20
CA THR A 429 -21.79 11.48 14.15
C THR A 429 -22.62 10.79 13.07
N SER A 430 -23.91 11.11 13.01
CA SER A 430 -24.72 10.72 11.86
C SER A 430 -25.79 11.74 11.51
N VAL A 431 -25.94 12.01 10.21
CA VAL A 431 -27.08 12.76 9.64
C VAL A 431 -27.87 11.81 8.73
N ASN A 432 -27.40 11.64 7.48
CA ASN A 432 -27.93 10.67 6.53
C ASN A 432 -27.12 9.36 6.52
N GLY A 433 -25.80 9.48 6.68
CA GLY A 433 -24.84 8.38 6.88
C GLY A 433 -24.07 8.57 8.19
N PHE A 434 -23.05 7.74 8.43
CA PHE A 434 -22.05 8.00 9.46
C PHE A 434 -21.02 9.03 8.96
N ASN A 435 -20.60 9.95 9.82
CA ASN A 435 -19.48 10.84 9.57
C ASN A 435 -18.39 10.57 10.61
N TYR A 436 -17.16 10.43 10.14
CA TYR A 436 -16.02 10.04 10.95
C TYR A 436 -14.98 11.14 10.94
N SER A 437 -14.36 11.36 12.08
CA SER A 437 -13.11 12.12 12.16
C SER A 437 -12.18 11.49 13.19
N PHE A 438 -10.89 11.81 13.05
CA PHE A 438 -9.86 11.34 13.97
C PHE A 438 -8.82 12.44 14.20
N SER A 439 -8.80 12.95 15.43
CA SER A 439 -7.74 13.82 15.93
C SER A 439 -6.60 12.96 16.46
N HIS A 440 -5.34 13.23 16.12
CA HIS A 440 -4.24 12.40 16.62
C HIS A 440 -2.89 13.11 16.79
N LYS A 441 -2.05 12.51 17.64
CA LYS A 441 -0.62 12.81 17.81
C LYS A 441 0.30 11.69 17.31
N TYR A 442 -0.26 10.71 16.60
CA TYR A 442 0.51 9.64 15.96
C TYR A 442 1.21 10.11 14.69
N GLU A 443 2.27 9.39 14.29
CA GLU A 443 2.87 9.54 12.96
C GLU A 443 1.78 9.38 11.87
N SER A 444 1.78 10.26 10.86
CA SER A 444 0.67 10.37 9.88
C SER A 444 0.33 9.05 9.18
N GLU A 445 1.33 8.23 8.80
CA GLU A 445 1.06 6.92 8.18
C GLU A 445 0.34 5.97 9.16
N THR A 446 0.76 5.95 10.44
CA THR A 446 0.11 5.12 11.46
C THR A 446 -1.32 5.54 11.70
N ALA A 447 -1.58 6.85 11.78
CA ALA A 447 -2.91 7.39 11.98
C ALA A 447 -3.85 7.12 10.79
N GLN A 448 -3.37 7.29 9.56
CA GLN A 448 -4.13 6.99 8.35
C GLN A 448 -4.53 5.51 8.30
N VAL A 449 -3.61 4.60 8.65
CA VAL A 449 -3.92 3.17 8.73
C VAL A 449 -4.95 2.89 9.81
N LEU A 450 -4.77 3.43 11.02
CA LEU A 450 -5.72 3.28 12.13
C LEU A 450 -7.12 3.75 11.76
N PHE A 451 -7.21 4.96 11.19
CA PHE A 451 -8.47 5.58 10.81
C PHE A 451 -9.16 4.82 9.68
N SER A 452 -8.41 4.47 8.63
CA SER A 452 -8.92 3.65 7.52
C SER A 452 -9.46 2.30 7.99
N MET A 453 -8.73 1.61 8.87
CA MET A 453 -9.18 0.33 9.44
C MET A 453 -10.40 0.48 10.33
N PHE A 454 -10.45 1.52 11.16
CA PHE A 454 -11.60 1.80 12.01
C PHE A 454 -12.86 2.05 11.15
N VAL A 455 -12.75 2.92 10.15
CA VAL A 455 -13.84 3.21 9.21
C VAL A 455 -14.23 1.97 8.41
N GLU A 456 -13.28 1.21 7.85
CA GLU A 456 -13.57 -0.01 7.09
C GLU A 456 -14.26 -1.06 7.97
N CYS A 457 -13.81 -1.23 9.22
CA CYS A 457 -14.42 -2.16 10.16
C CYS A 457 -15.88 -1.79 10.39
N ILE A 458 -16.17 -0.52 10.71
CA ILE A 458 -17.54 -0.04 10.94
C ILE A 458 -18.40 -0.13 9.66
N GLU A 459 -17.90 0.35 8.53
CA GLU A 459 -18.62 0.34 7.26
C GLU A 459 -18.81 -1.08 6.71
N SER A 460 -18.09 -2.07 7.21
CA SER A 460 -18.29 -3.49 6.88
C SER A 460 -19.28 -4.21 7.80
N LEU A 461 -19.70 -3.58 8.90
CA LEU A 461 -20.68 -4.15 9.81
C LEU A 461 -22.00 -4.37 9.06
N GLY A 462 -22.50 -5.60 9.09
CA GLY A 462 -23.75 -5.97 8.42
C GLY A 462 -23.65 -6.15 6.90
N LYS A 463 -22.48 -5.94 6.27
CA LYS A 463 -22.28 -6.37 4.88
C LYS A 463 -22.34 -7.90 4.82
N LYS A 464 -23.34 -8.44 4.11
CA LYS A 464 -23.35 -9.86 3.76
C LYS A 464 -22.12 -10.14 2.89
N ARG A 465 -21.29 -11.11 3.29
CA ARG A 465 -20.10 -11.52 2.52
C ARG A 465 -20.49 -11.73 1.07
N VAL A 466 -19.86 -11.01 0.15
CA VAL A 466 -19.88 -11.36 -1.28
C VAL A 466 -19.07 -12.64 -1.41
N THR A 467 -19.66 -13.67 -2.00
CA THR A 467 -18.92 -14.86 -2.40
C THR A 467 -18.26 -14.58 -3.74
N PHE A 468 -17.13 -15.24 -3.99
CA PHE A 468 -16.51 -15.27 -5.33
C PHE A 468 -17.55 -15.58 -6.42
N PHE A 469 -18.49 -16.48 -6.12
CA PHE A 469 -19.62 -16.80 -6.99
C PHE A 469 -20.51 -15.59 -7.37
N GLY A 470 -20.86 -14.72 -6.42
CA GLY A 470 -21.63 -13.52 -6.73
C GLY A 470 -20.86 -12.56 -7.63
N ALA A 471 -19.54 -12.49 -7.49
CA ALA A 471 -18.67 -11.71 -8.37
C ALA A 471 -18.59 -12.32 -9.78
N MET A 472 -18.60 -13.66 -9.90
CA MET A 472 -18.66 -14.35 -11.18
C MET A 472 -19.93 -14.02 -11.96
N VAL A 473 -21.10 -14.06 -11.32
CA VAL A 473 -22.37 -13.66 -11.94
C VAL A 473 -22.32 -12.21 -12.43
N ALA A 474 -21.77 -11.30 -11.62
CA ALA A 474 -21.63 -9.90 -11.99
C ALA A 474 -20.67 -9.71 -13.18
N ALA A 475 -19.53 -10.39 -13.19
CA ALA A 475 -18.58 -10.37 -14.30
C ALA A 475 -19.23 -10.89 -15.59
N THR A 476 -19.98 -11.99 -15.54
CA THR A 476 -20.69 -12.52 -16.71
C THR A 476 -21.70 -11.52 -17.26
N VAL A 477 -22.47 -10.84 -16.40
CA VAL A 477 -23.41 -9.80 -16.85
C VAL A 477 -22.69 -8.63 -17.51
N VAL A 478 -21.56 -8.18 -16.96
CA VAL A 478 -20.73 -7.13 -17.57
C VAL A 478 -20.22 -7.55 -18.95
N SER A 479 -19.70 -8.78 -19.08
CA SER A 479 -19.24 -9.30 -20.37
C SER A 479 -20.33 -9.30 -21.43
N TYR A 480 -21.52 -9.82 -21.08
CA TYR A 480 -22.65 -9.87 -22.00
C TYR A 480 -23.20 -8.48 -22.35
N TYR A 481 -23.19 -7.55 -21.40
CA TYR A 481 -23.58 -6.16 -21.66
C TYR A 481 -22.61 -5.47 -22.62
N ASN A 482 -21.30 -5.66 -22.44
CA ASN A 482 -20.29 -5.10 -23.34
C ASN A 482 -20.41 -5.67 -24.75
N ALA A 483 -20.57 -6.99 -24.89
CA ALA A 483 -20.82 -7.62 -26.19
C ALA A 483 -22.11 -7.11 -26.83
N ALA A 484 -23.17 -6.91 -26.03
CA ALA A 484 -24.45 -6.39 -26.53
C ALA A 484 -24.35 -4.97 -27.09
N ARG A 485 -23.51 -4.12 -26.49
CA ARG A 485 -23.26 -2.75 -26.97
C ARG A 485 -22.47 -2.70 -28.28
N GLN A 486 -21.62 -3.69 -28.52
CA GLN A 486 -20.75 -3.73 -29.71
C GLN A 486 -21.45 -4.34 -30.93
N SER A 487 -22.52 -5.13 -30.75
CA SER A 487 -23.27 -5.75 -31.87
C SER A 487 -24.41 -4.86 -32.38
N ASN A 488 -24.62 -4.82 -33.71
CA ASN A 488 -25.65 -3.99 -34.35
C ASN A 488 -27.00 -4.68 -34.62
N SER A 489 -27.17 -5.99 -34.42
CA SER A 489 -28.32 -6.69 -35.05
C SER A 489 -29.12 -7.70 -34.21
N ALA A 490 -28.71 -8.09 -33.00
CA ALA A 490 -29.54 -8.99 -32.17
C ALA A 490 -29.43 -8.77 -30.65
N HIS A 491 -28.26 -8.38 -30.13
CA HIS A 491 -28.08 -8.24 -28.67
C HIS A 491 -28.57 -6.89 -28.11
N GLN A 492 -28.83 -5.88 -28.95
CA GLN A 492 -29.46 -4.62 -28.52
C GLN A 492 -30.87 -4.82 -27.98
N GLN A 493 -31.60 -5.87 -28.42
CA GLN A 493 -32.94 -6.20 -27.90
C GLN A 493 -32.93 -6.58 -26.40
N LYS A 494 -31.76 -6.85 -25.80
CA LYS A 494 -31.61 -7.19 -24.38
C LYS A 494 -31.59 -5.98 -23.45
N ILE A 495 -31.39 -4.78 -24.00
CA ILE A 495 -31.64 -3.54 -23.28
C ILE A 495 -33.13 -3.25 -23.49
N GLY A 496 -33.94 -3.50 -22.45
CA GLY A 496 -35.37 -3.27 -22.55
C GLY A 496 -35.69 -1.80 -22.84
N LYS A 497 -36.94 -1.53 -23.22
CA LYS A 497 -37.43 -0.14 -23.40
C LYS A 497 -37.29 0.70 -22.12
N ASP A 498 -37.17 0.06 -20.97
CA ASP A 498 -36.90 0.64 -19.64
C ASP A 498 -35.41 0.90 -19.37
N GLY A 499 -34.51 0.64 -20.32
CA GLY A 499 -33.07 0.83 -20.20
C GLY A 499 -32.36 -0.25 -19.35
N ARG A 500 -33.07 -1.30 -18.92
CA ARG A 500 -32.51 -2.37 -18.09
C ARG A 500 -31.99 -3.52 -18.96
N PHE A 501 -30.82 -4.03 -18.60
CA PHE A 501 -30.20 -5.17 -19.26
C PHE A 501 -30.73 -6.48 -18.66
N ARG A 502 -31.25 -7.36 -19.51
CA ARG A 502 -31.79 -8.68 -19.12
C ARG A 502 -30.90 -9.79 -19.67
N LEU A 503 -30.68 -10.83 -18.86
CA LEU A 503 -29.86 -11.98 -19.24
C LEU A 503 -30.44 -13.26 -18.62
N LEU A 504 -30.75 -14.24 -19.46
CA LEU A 504 -31.20 -15.56 -19.02
C LEU A 504 -29.99 -16.42 -18.66
N MET A 505 -29.65 -16.40 -17.37
CA MET A 505 -28.49 -17.09 -16.81
C MET A 505 -28.89 -18.28 -15.95
N GLU A 506 -28.20 -19.40 -16.16
CA GLU A 506 -28.21 -20.57 -15.29
C GLU A 506 -26.93 -20.69 -14.46
N VAL A 507 -27.07 -21.37 -13.32
CA VAL A 507 -25.97 -21.64 -12.40
C VAL A 507 -25.96 -23.12 -12.01
N ASP A 508 -24.77 -23.72 -12.03
CA ASP A 508 -24.57 -25.12 -11.64
C ASP A 508 -24.36 -25.26 -10.13
N PHE A 509 -24.95 -26.30 -9.55
CA PHE A 509 -24.77 -26.65 -8.15
C PHE A 509 -24.30 -28.10 -7.98
N ASN A 510 -23.25 -28.27 -7.16
CA ASN A 510 -22.83 -29.61 -6.71
C ASN A 510 -23.88 -30.19 -5.75
N MET A 511 -24.54 -31.27 -6.17
CA MET A 511 -25.62 -31.91 -5.41
C MET A 511 -25.13 -32.94 -4.40
N ARG A 512 -23.85 -33.35 -4.40
CA ARG A 512 -23.33 -34.43 -3.52
C ARG A 512 -23.65 -34.20 -2.03
N GLN A 513 -23.47 -32.98 -1.55
CA GLN A 513 -23.77 -32.59 -0.16
C GLN A 513 -25.24 -32.18 0.09
N ARG A 514 -26.09 -32.24 -0.94
CA ARG A 514 -27.48 -31.75 -0.92
C ARG A 514 -28.52 -32.85 -1.10
N LEU A 515 -28.07 -34.09 -1.27
CA LEU A 515 -28.93 -35.26 -1.25
C LEU A 515 -29.37 -35.57 0.19
N SER A 516 -30.50 -36.24 0.34
CA SER A 516 -31.03 -36.69 1.65
C SER A 516 -30.01 -37.54 2.42
N LYS A 517 -29.17 -38.27 1.70
CA LYS A 517 -27.94 -38.89 2.19
C LYS A 517 -26.76 -38.28 1.42
N PRO A 518 -25.98 -37.39 2.04
CA PRO A 518 -24.80 -36.81 1.42
C PRO A 518 -23.85 -37.90 0.90
N LEU A 519 -23.32 -37.69 -0.30
CA LEU A 519 -22.34 -38.60 -0.91
C LEU A 519 -20.92 -38.14 -0.62
N ASP A 520 -19.99 -39.09 -0.62
CA ASP A 520 -18.57 -38.81 -0.55
C ASP A 520 -18.12 -37.99 -1.77
N GLU A 521 -17.24 -37.00 -1.56
CA GLU A 521 -16.77 -36.13 -2.66
C GLU A 521 -15.96 -36.90 -3.72
N ASN A 522 -15.44 -38.09 -3.41
CA ASN A 522 -14.76 -38.94 -4.39
C ASN A 522 -15.74 -39.74 -5.27
N THR A 523 -17.05 -39.63 -5.02
CA THR A 523 -18.06 -40.32 -5.82
C THR A 523 -18.11 -39.74 -7.23
N VAL A 524 -17.83 -40.58 -8.22
CA VAL A 524 -17.84 -40.21 -9.64
C VAL A 524 -19.25 -40.38 -10.21
N GLY A 525 -19.74 -39.37 -10.92
CA GLY A 525 -21.08 -39.32 -11.53
C GLY A 525 -21.55 -37.89 -11.80
N LEU A 526 -22.65 -37.73 -12.53
CA LEU A 526 -23.28 -36.43 -12.81
C LEU A 526 -24.14 -35.98 -11.62
N TYR A 527 -23.50 -35.44 -10.58
CA TYR A 527 -24.18 -34.92 -9.38
C TYR A 527 -24.32 -33.40 -9.43
N ILE A 528 -24.92 -32.90 -10.51
CA ILE A 528 -25.12 -31.47 -10.75
C ILE A 528 -26.61 -31.22 -10.96
N SER A 529 -27.11 -30.09 -10.44
CA SER A 529 -28.37 -29.53 -10.89
C SER A 529 -28.17 -28.06 -11.29
N THR A 530 -29.02 -27.57 -12.18
CA THR A 530 -28.99 -26.18 -12.65
C THR A 530 -30.17 -25.40 -12.08
N ALA A 531 -30.02 -24.09 -11.91
CA ALA A 531 -31.16 -23.20 -11.67
C ALA A 531 -30.97 -21.85 -12.36
N THR A 532 -32.07 -21.24 -12.76
CA THR A 532 -32.10 -19.95 -13.45
C THR A 532 -32.15 -18.80 -12.45
N LEU A 533 -31.40 -17.73 -12.71
CA LEU A 533 -31.53 -16.45 -12.01
C LEU A 533 -32.73 -15.66 -12.58
N GLU A 534 -33.94 -16.06 -12.20
CA GLU A 534 -35.21 -15.55 -12.74
C GLU A 534 -35.33 -14.03 -12.66
N LYS A 535 -34.84 -13.39 -11.58
CA LYS A 535 -34.95 -11.94 -11.45
C LYS A 535 -34.07 -11.21 -12.46
N LEU A 536 -32.89 -11.74 -12.76
CA LEU A 536 -32.02 -11.17 -13.78
C LEU A 536 -32.67 -11.26 -15.16
N ALA A 537 -33.39 -12.34 -15.44
CA ALA A 537 -34.11 -12.54 -16.70
C ALA A 537 -35.35 -11.63 -16.81
N HIS A 538 -36.14 -11.49 -15.74
CA HIS A 538 -37.40 -10.72 -15.76
C HIS A 538 -37.22 -9.23 -15.45
N ASP A 539 -36.61 -8.90 -14.31
CA ASP A 539 -36.51 -7.52 -13.80
C ASP A 539 -35.40 -6.72 -14.48
N GLY A 540 -34.35 -7.42 -14.93
CA GLY A 540 -33.13 -6.85 -15.49
C GLY A 540 -32.32 -6.03 -14.48
N ILE A 541 -31.19 -5.51 -14.93
CA ILE A 541 -30.31 -4.62 -14.15
C ILE A 541 -30.11 -3.28 -14.86
N ASP A 542 -30.19 -2.20 -14.08
CA ASP A 542 -29.72 -0.90 -14.54
C ASP A 542 -28.20 -0.82 -14.39
N MET A 543 -27.52 -0.92 -15.53
CA MET A 543 -26.06 -0.90 -15.63
C MET A 543 -25.43 0.47 -15.32
N LYS A 544 -26.22 1.56 -15.22
CA LYS A 544 -25.73 2.90 -14.88
C LYS A 544 -25.77 3.17 -13.38
N SER A 545 -26.81 2.70 -12.69
CA SER A 545 -27.04 3.02 -11.27
C SER A 545 -26.61 1.90 -10.31
N THR A 546 -26.57 0.66 -10.77
CA THR A 546 -26.22 -0.48 -9.89
C THR A 546 -24.72 -0.71 -9.89
N SER A 547 -24.07 -0.62 -8.72
CA SER A 547 -22.64 -0.93 -8.61
C SER A 547 -22.38 -2.43 -8.81
N PHE A 548 -21.19 -2.78 -9.32
CA PHE A 548 -20.76 -4.17 -9.51
C PHE A 548 -20.95 -5.01 -8.25
N TRP A 549 -20.51 -4.49 -7.09
CA TRP A 549 -20.58 -5.21 -5.82
C TRP A 549 -21.98 -5.29 -5.26
N ASP A 550 -22.85 -4.31 -5.52
CA ASP A 550 -24.26 -4.41 -5.12
C ASP A 550 -24.98 -5.47 -5.92
N PHE A 551 -24.71 -5.56 -7.22
CA PHE A 551 -25.24 -6.64 -8.04
C PHE A 551 -24.68 -8.00 -7.63
N ALA A 552 -23.38 -8.12 -7.37
CA ALA A 552 -22.78 -9.36 -6.87
C ALA A 552 -23.43 -9.85 -5.55
N ARG A 553 -23.81 -8.92 -4.66
CA ARG A 553 -24.56 -9.25 -3.43
C ARG A 553 -25.99 -9.70 -3.73
N LEU A 554 -26.65 -9.05 -4.68
CA LEU A 554 -28.00 -9.41 -5.10
C LEU A 554 -28.03 -10.82 -5.71
N ALA A 555 -27.12 -11.09 -6.65
CA ALA A 555 -26.93 -12.39 -7.29
C ALA A 555 -26.67 -13.49 -6.26
N LYS A 556 -25.80 -13.23 -5.26
CA LYS A 556 -25.59 -14.16 -4.15
C LYS A 556 -26.87 -14.42 -3.37
N LYS A 557 -27.63 -13.37 -3.01
CA LYS A 557 -28.86 -13.51 -2.23
C LYS A 557 -29.90 -14.36 -2.97
N GLU A 558 -30.01 -14.19 -4.28
CA GLU A 558 -30.88 -15.00 -5.12
C GLU A 558 -30.41 -16.45 -5.21
N THR A 559 -29.12 -16.66 -5.42
CA THR A 559 -28.49 -17.99 -5.42
C THR A 559 -28.71 -18.73 -4.09
N ASP A 560 -28.52 -18.07 -2.95
CA ASP A 560 -28.77 -18.65 -1.62
C ASP A 560 -30.25 -19.06 -1.45
N LYS A 561 -31.18 -18.26 -2.00
CA LYS A 561 -32.62 -18.57 -2.00
C LYS A 561 -32.92 -19.77 -2.90
N LEU A 562 -32.28 -19.87 -4.06
CA LEU A 562 -32.44 -21.02 -4.97
C LEU A 562 -31.92 -22.31 -4.32
N ILE A 563 -30.72 -22.27 -3.72
CA ILE A 563 -30.13 -23.43 -3.00
C ILE A 563 -31.05 -23.93 -1.88
N SER A 564 -31.74 -23.02 -1.18
CA SER A 564 -32.64 -23.37 -0.08
C SER A 564 -34.08 -23.72 -0.53
N SER A 565 -34.35 -23.65 -1.83
CA SER A 565 -35.66 -23.95 -2.40
C SER A 565 -35.73 -25.33 -3.04
N LEU A 566 -36.94 -25.87 -3.18
CA LEU A 566 -37.20 -27.04 -4.05
C LEU A 566 -36.97 -26.74 -5.53
N GLY A 567 -36.80 -25.47 -5.89
CA GLY A 567 -36.51 -24.93 -7.22
C GLY A 567 -35.42 -25.71 -7.96
N ILE A 568 -34.35 -26.02 -7.25
CA ILE A 568 -33.15 -26.67 -7.78
C ILE A 568 -33.39 -28.10 -8.30
N ASN A 569 -34.49 -28.75 -7.92
CA ASN A 569 -34.79 -30.12 -8.35
C ASN A 569 -35.74 -30.19 -9.55
N PHE A 570 -36.44 -29.09 -9.88
CA PHE A 570 -37.44 -29.10 -10.94
C PHE A 570 -36.89 -29.38 -12.33
N PRO A 571 -35.71 -28.86 -12.75
CA PRO A 571 -35.17 -29.17 -14.07
C PRO A 571 -34.93 -30.66 -14.28
N LEU A 572 -34.41 -31.36 -13.25
CA LEU A 572 -34.21 -32.81 -13.29
C LEU A 572 -35.53 -33.57 -13.42
N LEU A 573 -36.55 -33.19 -12.63
CA LEU A 573 -37.89 -33.78 -12.70
C LEU A 573 -38.58 -33.50 -14.04
N PHE A 574 -38.40 -32.29 -14.58
CA PHE A 574 -38.97 -31.89 -15.87
C PHE A 574 -38.35 -32.69 -17.01
N LEU A 575 -37.02 -32.79 -17.05
CA LEU A 575 -36.31 -33.60 -18.05
C LEU A 575 -36.72 -35.08 -17.96
N ASP A 576 -36.77 -35.66 -16.77
CA ASP A 576 -37.20 -37.07 -16.60
C ASP A 576 -38.66 -37.31 -17.01
N GLN A 577 -39.59 -36.44 -16.62
CA GLN A 577 -41.01 -36.61 -16.94
C GLN A 577 -41.33 -36.35 -18.40
N LYS A 578 -40.65 -35.38 -19.03
CA LYS A 578 -40.94 -34.96 -20.41
C LYS A 578 -40.15 -35.74 -21.46
N LEU A 579 -38.93 -36.20 -21.17
CA LEU A 579 -38.11 -36.99 -22.11
C LEU A 579 -38.39 -38.51 -22.05
N ARG A 580 -39.53 -38.95 -21.50
CA ARG A 580 -39.92 -40.38 -21.51
C ARG A 580 -40.10 -40.90 -22.94
N ALA A 581 -39.96 -42.22 -23.10
CA ALA A 581 -39.95 -42.97 -24.36
C ALA A 581 -41.20 -42.85 -25.29
N GLY A 582 -42.11 -41.90 -25.04
CA GLY A 582 -43.31 -41.63 -25.83
C GLY A 582 -43.35 -40.25 -26.51
N MET A 583 -42.31 -39.43 -26.43
CA MET A 583 -42.27 -38.13 -27.12
C MET A 583 -42.20 -38.34 -28.64
N THR A 584 -43.15 -37.75 -29.38
CA THR A 584 -43.17 -37.84 -30.84
C THR A 584 -42.02 -37.02 -31.44
N LYS A 585 -41.54 -37.41 -32.64
CA LYS A 585 -40.52 -36.64 -33.37
C LYS A 585 -40.91 -35.17 -33.53
N SER A 586 -42.19 -34.86 -33.76
CA SER A 586 -42.69 -33.48 -33.91
C SER A 586 -42.59 -32.64 -32.63
N GLU A 587 -42.71 -33.28 -31.45
CA GLU A 587 -42.57 -32.61 -30.16
C GLU A 587 -41.11 -32.35 -29.86
N LEU A 588 -40.24 -33.34 -30.11
CA LEU A 588 -38.79 -33.19 -29.99
C LEU A 588 -38.25 -32.13 -30.96
N ASP A 589 -38.74 -32.10 -32.21
CA ASP A 589 -38.40 -31.09 -33.21
C ASP A 589 -38.83 -29.69 -32.76
N ARG A 590 -39.96 -29.56 -32.05
CA ARG A 590 -40.40 -28.28 -31.45
C ARG A 590 -39.45 -27.79 -30.37
N PHE A 591 -38.87 -28.69 -29.57
CA PHE A 591 -37.86 -28.34 -28.56
C PHE A 591 -36.51 -28.00 -29.21
N SER A 592 -36.14 -28.62 -30.34
CA SER A 592 -34.81 -28.48 -30.94
C SER A 592 -34.61 -27.28 -31.88
N GLN A 593 -35.67 -26.55 -32.25
CA GLN A 593 -35.62 -25.47 -33.26
C GLN A 593 -34.56 -24.39 -32.97
N GLN A 594 -34.31 -24.04 -31.70
CA GLN A 594 -33.31 -23.03 -31.34
C GLN A 594 -32.01 -23.59 -30.76
N SER A 595 -31.90 -24.92 -30.60
CA SER A 595 -30.72 -25.64 -30.06
C SER A 595 -30.17 -25.16 -28.70
N VAL A 596 -30.72 -24.10 -28.11
CA VAL A 596 -30.23 -23.38 -26.92
C VAL A 596 -31.39 -23.21 -25.92
N SER A 597 -31.17 -23.58 -24.65
CA SER A 597 -32.17 -23.47 -23.57
C SER A 597 -32.01 -22.20 -22.72
N THR A 598 -30.78 -21.72 -22.58
CA THR A 598 -30.40 -20.52 -21.82
C THR A 598 -29.24 -19.81 -22.48
N GLU A 599 -28.99 -18.53 -22.19
CA GLU A 599 -27.94 -17.78 -22.86
C GLU A 599 -26.57 -18.16 -22.30
N VAL A 600 -26.46 -18.23 -20.97
CA VAL A 600 -25.21 -18.57 -20.32
C VAL A 600 -25.44 -19.44 -19.09
N ASN A 601 -24.56 -20.42 -18.91
CA ASN A 601 -24.45 -21.17 -17.68
C ASN A 601 -23.10 -20.88 -16.99
N LEU A 602 -23.13 -20.80 -15.67
CA LEU A 602 -21.95 -20.56 -14.85
C LEU A 602 -21.67 -21.77 -13.95
N SER A 603 -20.49 -22.38 -14.14
CA SER A 603 -20.05 -23.57 -13.43
C SER A 603 -18.78 -23.29 -12.63
N ASN A 604 -18.93 -23.13 -11.31
CA ASN A 604 -17.81 -22.98 -10.38
C ASN A 604 -17.47 -24.32 -9.73
N ILE A 605 -16.42 -24.98 -10.23
CA ILE A 605 -15.96 -26.28 -9.74
C ILE A 605 -15.08 -26.10 -8.49
N GLY A 606 -14.44 -24.94 -8.36
CA GLY A 606 -13.68 -24.57 -7.17
C GLY A 606 -12.25 -25.11 -7.16
N LYS A 607 -11.69 -25.26 -5.95
CA LYS A 607 -10.30 -25.67 -5.75
C LYS A 607 -10.14 -27.18 -5.96
N TYR A 608 -9.10 -27.57 -6.68
CA TYR A 608 -8.64 -28.95 -6.78
C TYR A 608 -8.31 -29.48 -5.38
N THR A 609 -9.09 -30.47 -4.94
CA THR A 609 -9.08 -30.98 -3.55
C THR A 609 -8.07 -32.11 -3.32
N PHE A 610 -7.52 -32.68 -4.38
CA PHE A 610 -6.58 -33.80 -4.30
C PHE A 610 -5.12 -33.35 -4.22
N ALA A 611 -4.24 -34.29 -3.87
CA ALA A 611 -2.81 -34.05 -3.93
C ALA A 611 -2.41 -33.61 -5.33
N THR A 612 -1.67 -32.51 -5.45
CA THR A 612 -1.19 -32.01 -6.74
C THR A 612 0.18 -32.58 -7.10
N LYS A 613 0.75 -33.45 -6.27
CA LYS A 613 2.06 -34.09 -6.48
C LYS A 613 1.96 -35.57 -6.16
N HIS A 614 2.32 -36.40 -7.13
CA HIS A 614 2.30 -37.85 -7.02
C HIS A 614 3.68 -38.43 -7.30
N HIS A 615 4.15 -39.35 -6.46
CA HIS A 615 5.42 -40.04 -6.66
C HIS A 615 5.19 -41.33 -7.45
N VAL A 616 5.68 -41.37 -8.68
CA VAL A 616 5.61 -42.55 -9.55
C VAL A 616 6.81 -43.45 -9.23
N SER A 617 6.53 -44.65 -8.75
CA SER A 617 7.54 -45.70 -8.56
C SER A 617 7.67 -46.47 -9.87
N ASN A 618 8.89 -46.59 -10.42
CA ASN A 618 9.11 -47.39 -11.62
C ASN A 618 9.25 -48.89 -11.24
N PRO A 619 8.30 -49.78 -11.59
CA PRO A 619 8.29 -51.17 -11.09
C PRO A 619 9.44 -52.03 -11.64
N SER A 620 10.04 -51.64 -12.77
CA SER A 620 11.08 -52.40 -13.47
C SER A 620 12.52 -52.03 -13.06
N ALA A 621 12.71 -51.10 -12.13
CA ALA A 621 14.04 -50.72 -11.65
C ALA A 621 14.36 -51.45 -10.33
N SER A 622 14.99 -52.62 -10.42
CA SER A 622 15.41 -53.44 -9.27
C SER A 622 16.61 -52.90 -8.47
N SER A 623 16.96 -51.62 -8.61
CA SER A 623 18.00 -50.99 -7.78
C SER A 623 17.77 -49.48 -7.63
N SER A 624 17.48 -49.07 -6.38
CA SER A 624 17.55 -47.71 -5.81
C SER A 624 16.96 -46.50 -6.58
N ARG A 625 15.74 -46.09 -6.15
CA ARG A 625 15.28 -44.69 -5.93
C ARG A 625 15.38 -43.67 -7.09
N SER A 626 14.70 -43.89 -8.22
CA SER A 626 14.13 -42.75 -8.98
C SER A 626 12.61 -42.72 -8.80
N THR A 627 12.14 -41.86 -7.89
CA THR A 627 10.71 -41.54 -7.77
C THR A 627 10.45 -40.29 -8.60
N THR A 628 9.97 -40.46 -9.83
CA THR A 628 9.54 -39.34 -10.67
C THR A 628 8.33 -38.69 -10.01
N THR A 629 8.37 -37.39 -9.77
CA THR A 629 7.22 -36.67 -9.19
C THR A 629 6.41 -36.05 -10.31
N LEU A 630 5.16 -36.46 -10.44
CA LEU A 630 4.18 -35.89 -11.36
C LEU A 630 3.40 -34.79 -10.64
N SER A 631 3.43 -33.56 -11.17
CA SER A 631 2.69 -32.42 -10.63
C SER A 631 1.50 -32.02 -11.50
N ILE A 632 0.42 -31.60 -10.86
CA ILE A 632 -0.75 -30.98 -11.48
C ILE A 632 -0.65 -29.48 -11.21
N ASP A 633 -0.41 -28.70 -12.25
CA ASP A 633 -0.20 -27.25 -12.13
C ASP A 633 -1.45 -26.44 -12.49
N ASN A 634 -2.23 -26.93 -13.46
CA ASN A 634 -3.47 -26.33 -13.96
C ASN A 634 -4.50 -27.42 -14.29
N LEU A 635 -5.78 -27.06 -14.23
CA LEU A 635 -6.88 -27.95 -14.63
C LEU A 635 -7.95 -27.14 -15.36
N TRP A 636 -8.15 -27.39 -16.65
CA TRP A 636 -9.26 -26.81 -17.41
C TRP A 636 -10.35 -27.84 -17.60
N VAL A 637 -11.60 -27.37 -17.63
CA VAL A 637 -12.76 -28.22 -17.89
C VAL A 637 -13.41 -27.79 -19.18
N PHE A 638 -13.67 -28.77 -20.03
CA PHE A 638 -14.40 -28.58 -21.28
C PHE A 638 -15.59 -29.52 -21.29
N ASN A 639 -16.74 -29.00 -21.67
CA ASN A 639 -17.92 -29.79 -21.98
C ASN A 639 -18.36 -29.48 -23.42
N ASN A 640 -18.71 -30.52 -24.17
CA ASN A 640 -19.40 -30.35 -25.44
C ASN A 640 -20.83 -29.87 -25.18
N LEU A 641 -21.38 -29.04 -26.06
CA LEU A 641 -22.66 -28.37 -25.88
C LEU A 641 -23.73 -29.02 -26.78
N PRO A 642 -24.47 -30.05 -26.31
CA PRO A 642 -25.49 -30.72 -27.11
C PRO A 642 -26.69 -29.78 -27.39
N SER A 643 -27.59 -30.17 -28.29
CA SER A 643 -28.88 -29.48 -28.46
C SER A 643 -29.62 -29.43 -27.12
N LEU A 644 -30.30 -28.31 -26.82
CA LEU A 644 -30.98 -28.05 -25.53
C LEU A 644 -30.03 -27.78 -24.35
N CYS A 645 -28.94 -27.03 -24.58
CA CYS A 645 -28.03 -26.55 -23.54
C CYS A 645 -27.88 -25.02 -23.58
N ALA A 646 -27.10 -24.45 -22.65
CA ALA A 646 -26.77 -23.02 -22.70
C ALA A 646 -26.01 -22.62 -23.98
N GLY A 647 -26.17 -21.37 -24.41
CA GLY A 647 -25.44 -20.77 -25.54
C GLY A 647 -23.94 -20.64 -25.27
N GLY A 648 -23.56 -20.49 -24.00
CA GLY A 648 -22.19 -20.70 -23.54
C GLY A 648 -22.12 -21.10 -22.07
N VAL A 649 -21.01 -21.73 -21.67
CA VAL A 649 -20.76 -22.22 -20.31
C VAL A 649 -19.40 -21.75 -19.85
N PHE A 650 -19.36 -20.94 -18.79
CA PHE A 650 -18.11 -20.56 -18.14
C PHE A 650 -17.77 -21.57 -17.05
N PHE A 651 -16.58 -22.15 -17.14
CA PHE A 651 -16.01 -22.99 -16.10
C PHE A 651 -14.92 -22.23 -15.36
N VAL A 652 -14.93 -22.35 -14.03
CA VAL A 652 -13.84 -21.86 -13.18
C VAL A 652 -13.39 -22.97 -12.24
N THR A 653 -12.09 -23.26 -12.30
CA THR A 653 -11.37 -24.18 -11.40
C THR A 653 -10.19 -23.44 -10.77
N SER A 654 -9.56 -24.03 -9.75
CA SER A 654 -8.27 -23.53 -9.24
C SER A 654 -7.35 -24.63 -8.75
N VAL A 655 -6.06 -24.52 -9.10
CA VAL A 655 -4.99 -25.38 -8.59
C VAL A 655 -3.98 -24.53 -7.82
N ASN A 656 -3.08 -23.83 -8.54
CA ASN A 656 -2.18 -22.81 -8.00
C ASN A 656 -2.63 -21.37 -8.31
N GLY A 657 -3.55 -21.22 -9.28
CA GLY A 657 -4.24 -19.99 -9.68
C GLY A 657 -5.64 -20.34 -10.22
N PHE A 658 -6.41 -19.35 -10.65
CA PHE A 658 -7.67 -19.60 -11.35
C PHE A 658 -7.41 -20.09 -12.77
N ASN A 659 -8.17 -21.09 -13.21
CA ASN A 659 -8.17 -21.52 -14.60
C ASN A 659 -9.60 -21.35 -15.14
N TYR A 660 -9.71 -20.67 -16.28
CA TYR A 660 -10.96 -20.34 -16.93
C TYR A 660 -11.10 -21.11 -18.24
N SER A 661 -12.30 -21.55 -18.54
CA SER A 661 -12.64 -22.07 -19.86
C SER A 661 -14.07 -21.68 -20.22
N PHE A 662 -14.32 -21.53 -21.51
CA PHE A 662 -15.60 -21.13 -22.05
C PHE A 662 -15.98 -22.01 -23.23
N SER A 663 -16.97 -22.88 -23.02
CA SER A 663 -17.61 -23.63 -24.12
C SER A 663 -18.71 -22.76 -24.71
N HIS A 664 -18.84 -22.65 -26.03
CA HIS A 664 -19.87 -21.80 -26.63
C HIS A 664 -20.41 -22.30 -27.97
N LYS A 665 -21.62 -21.81 -28.31
CA LYS A 665 -22.25 -21.89 -29.64
C LYS A 665 -22.24 -20.54 -30.37
N TYR A 666 -21.65 -19.51 -29.77
CA TYR A 666 -21.50 -18.17 -30.36
C TYR A 666 -20.48 -18.16 -31.50
N GLU A 667 -20.56 -17.14 -32.36
CA GLU A 667 -19.48 -16.83 -33.32
C GLU A 667 -18.16 -16.57 -32.57
N SER A 668 -17.06 -17.02 -33.16
CA SER A 668 -15.73 -17.03 -32.51
C SER A 668 -15.32 -15.66 -31.98
N GLU A 669 -15.57 -14.58 -32.73
CA GLU A 669 -15.20 -13.22 -32.30
C GLU A 669 -16.02 -12.77 -31.08
N THR A 670 -17.33 -12.99 -31.11
CA THR A 670 -18.22 -12.67 -29.97
C THR A 670 -17.82 -13.48 -28.75
N ALA A 671 -17.52 -14.77 -28.93
CA ALA A 671 -17.11 -15.64 -27.85
C ALA A 671 -15.77 -15.24 -27.23
N GLN A 672 -14.79 -14.87 -28.06
CA GLN A 672 -13.49 -14.40 -27.59
C GLN A 672 -13.63 -13.10 -26.79
N ALA A 673 -14.46 -12.16 -27.27
CA ALA A 673 -14.74 -10.91 -26.55
C ALA A 673 -15.41 -11.16 -25.19
N LEU A 674 -16.46 -12.00 -25.17
CA LEU A 674 -17.14 -12.41 -23.93
C LEU A 674 -16.16 -13.04 -22.93
N PHE A 675 -15.31 -13.95 -23.40
CA PHE A 675 -14.34 -14.65 -22.57
C PHE A 675 -13.25 -13.72 -22.03
N SER A 676 -12.65 -12.90 -22.88
CA SER A 676 -11.61 -11.93 -22.47
C SER A 676 -12.15 -10.94 -21.44
N THR A 677 -13.31 -10.32 -21.68
CA THR A 677 -13.92 -9.40 -20.71
C THR A 677 -14.27 -10.09 -19.40
N TYR A 678 -14.73 -11.35 -19.45
CA TYR A 678 -15.04 -12.12 -18.25
C TYR A 678 -13.77 -12.37 -17.42
N VAL A 679 -12.70 -12.87 -18.05
CA VAL A 679 -11.42 -13.14 -17.38
C VAL A 679 -10.83 -11.84 -16.81
N GLU A 680 -10.81 -10.77 -17.59
CA GLU A 680 -10.31 -9.46 -17.15
C GLU A 680 -11.10 -8.93 -15.94
N CYS A 681 -12.42 -9.04 -15.94
CA CYS A 681 -13.26 -8.65 -14.80
C CYS A 681 -12.93 -9.47 -13.55
N ILE A 682 -12.71 -10.79 -13.68
CA ILE A 682 -12.39 -11.66 -12.54
C ILE A 682 -10.98 -11.42 -12.00
N GLU A 683 -9.98 -11.31 -12.87
CA GLU A 683 -8.60 -11.02 -12.49
C GLU A 683 -8.45 -9.61 -11.91
N SER A 684 -9.31 -8.69 -12.34
CA SER A 684 -9.39 -7.33 -11.81
C SER A 684 -10.23 -7.19 -10.54
N LEU A 685 -10.81 -8.25 -9.96
CA LEU A 685 -11.66 -8.10 -8.76
C LEU A 685 -10.95 -7.40 -7.58
N ALA A 686 -9.62 -7.54 -7.49
CA ALA A 686 -8.80 -6.83 -6.51
C ALA A 686 -8.69 -5.32 -6.79
N SER A 687 -8.72 -4.91 -8.07
CA SER A 687 -8.69 -3.51 -8.53
C SER A 687 -10.07 -2.89 -8.73
N VAL A 688 -11.15 -3.67 -8.85
CA VAL A 688 -12.55 -3.19 -8.96
C VAL A 688 -12.99 -2.41 -7.71
N ARG A 689 -12.30 -2.55 -6.57
CA ARG A 689 -12.47 -1.67 -5.39
C ARG A 689 -11.86 -0.28 -5.60
N ALA A 690 -10.82 -0.15 -6.43
CA ALA A 690 -10.24 1.13 -6.84
C ALA A 690 -11.12 1.84 -7.88
N VAL A 691 -11.75 1.10 -8.80
CA VAL A 691 -12.56 1.67 -9.90
C VAL A 691 -13.88 2.32 -9.43
N VAL A 692 -14.39 1.99 -8.25
CA VAL A 692 -15.59 2.66 -7.68
C VAL A 692 -15.23 3.91 -6.86
N GLN A 693 -13.94 4.17 -6.58
CA GLN A 693 -13.45 5.40 -5.93
C GLN A 693 -12.73 6.36 -6.89
N THR A 694 -12.42 5.97 -8.13
CA THR A 694 -11.70 6.80 -9.10
C THR A 694 -12.59 7.56 -10.09
N ARG A 695 -13.80 7.96 -9.68
CA ARG A 695 -14.58 8.98 -10.38
C ARG A 695 -14.73 10.25 -9.54
N ALA A 696 -13.61 10.72 -9.00
CA ALA A 696 -13.35 12.09 -8.53
C ALA A 696 -11.88 12.18 -8.05
N ALA A 697 -10.93 12.03 -8.96
CA ALA A 697 -9.59 12.56 -8.73
C ALA A 697 -9.45 13.78 -9.64
N PRO A 698 -9.40 15.02 -9.10
CA PRO A 698 -9.04 16.16 -9.92
C PRO A 698 -7.61 15.95 -10.38
N THR A 699 -7.42 16.13 -11.69
CA THR A 699 -6.12 16.28 -12.34
C THR A 699 -5.30 17.32 -11.56
N MET A 700 -4.32 16.86 -10.80
CA MET A 700 -3.38 17.71 -10.06
C MET A 700 -2.41 18.36 -11.05
N SER A 701 -2.68 19.60 -11.43
CA SER A 701 -1.65 20.53 -11.84
C SER A 701 -1.30 21.41 -10.64
N ASP A 702 -0.29 21.02 -9.86
CA ASP A 702 0.57 21.99 -9.18
C ASP A 702 1.94 21.36 -8.90
N HIS A 703 2.93 21.79 -9.66
CA HIS A 703 4.29 21.24 -9.73
C HIS A 703 5.15 21.72 -8.56
N ALA A 704 4.85 21.26 -7.34
CA ALA A 704 5.84 21.23 -6.26
C ALA A 704 6.68 19.96 -6.37
N ALA A 705 8.01 20.10 -6.45
CA ALA A 705 8.94 19.00 -6.66
C ALA A 705 8.72 17.83 -5.67
N ARG A 706 8.41 16.64 -6.20
CA ARG A 706 8.20 15.43 -5.40
C ARG A 706 9.58 14.93 -4.92
N ALA A 707 9.83 14.93 -3.61
CA ALA A 707 11.09 14.47 -3.04
C ALA A 707 10.95 13.11 -2.34
N THR A 708 11.95 12.23 -2.46
CA THR A 708 12.04 10.97 -1.70
C THR A 708 13.44 10.75 -1.16
N ALA A 709 13.54 10.28 0.09
CA ALA A 709 14.83 9.94 0.69
C ALA A 709 15.39 8.64 0.07
N LEU A 710 16.62 8.71 -0.44
CA LEU A 710 17.42 7.53 -0.78
C LEU A 710 17.88 6.85 0.51
N ARG A 711 17.78 5.52 0.58
CA ARG A 711 18.11 4.74 1.80
C ARG A 711 18.95 3.51 1.46
N GLY A 712 19.71 3.01 2.43
CA GLY A 712 20.47 1.77 2.26
C GLY A 712 21.54 1.85 1.16
N TYR A 713 21.53 0.91 0.21
CA TYR A 713 22.49 0.90 -0.90
C TYR A 713 22.33 2.07 -1.87
N GLU A 714 21.14 2.67 -1.97
CA GLU A 714 20.96 3.89 -2.77
C GLU A 714 21.84 5.02 -2.20
N ARG A 715 21.97 5.12 -0.87
CA ARG A 715 22.89 6.08 -0.22
C ARG A 715 24.34 5.77 -0.47
N LEU A 716 24.70 4.49 -0.47
CA LEU A 716 26.07 4.06 -0.73
C LEU A 716 26.49 4.45 -2.14
N ALA A 717 25.59 4.23 -3.11
CA ALA A 717 25.80 4.67 -4.48
C ALA A 717 25.97 6.20 -4.56
N THR A 718 25.23 6.99 -3.78
CA THR A 718 25.32 8.47 -3.76
C THR A 718 26.25 9.05 -2.68
N MET A 719 27.19 8.28 -2.15
CA MET A 719 27.99 8.69 -0.98
C MET A 719 29.00 9.81 -1.27
N ALA A 720 29.47 9.94 -2.51
CA ALA A 720 30.42 10.98 -2.91
C ALA A 720 30.13 11.48 -4.32
N ASP A 721 30.37 12.76 -4.53
CA ASP A 721 29.95 13.51 -5.72
C ASP A 721 30.65 13.00 -6.98
N HIS A 722 31.91 12.62 -6.85
CA HIS A 722 32.77 12.11 -7.93
C HIS A 722 32.86 10.59 -7.98
N VAL A 723 32.02 9.86 -7.22
CA VAL A 723 32.04 8.40 -7.18
C VAL A 723 30.67 7.85 -7.61
N GLY A 724 30.59 7.58 -8.92
CA GLY A 724 29.46 6.98 -9.62
C GLY A 724 29.55 5.46 -9.71
N ILE A 725 28.41 4.75 -9.64
CA ILE A 725 28.32 3.38 -10.15
C ILE A 725 27.34 3.42 -11.31
N GLU A 726 27.88 3.47 -12.53
CA GLU A 726 27.05 3.50 -13.73
C GLU A 726 26.79 2.07 -14.19
N ILE A 727 25.52 1.76 -14.42
CA ILE A 727 25.07 0.50 -15.01
C ILE A 727 24.66 0.73 -16.46
N ALA A 728 25.23 -0.09 -17.35
CA ALA A 728 24.94 -0.16 -18.76
C ALA A 728 24.10 -1.39 -19.09
N HIS A 729 23.00 -1.18 -19.79
CA HIS A 729 22.18 -2.21 -20.41
C HIS A 729 22.32 -2.09 -21.92
N ALA A 730 23.01 -3.04 -22.54
CA ALA A 730 23.30 -3.05 -23.96
C ALA A 730 22.45 -4.10 -24.67
N MET A 731 21.43 -3.65 -25.40
CA MET A 731 20.45 -4.47 -26.09
C MET A 731 20.66 -4.40 -27.61
N LEU A 732 20.90 -5.56 -28.24
CA LEU A 732 20.95 -5.65 -29.69
C LEU A 732 19.53 -5.88 -30.23
N VAL A 733 19.12 -5.04 -31.17
CA VAL A 733 17.79 -5.03 -31.74
C VAL A 733 17.90 -5.18 -33.25
N ARG A 734 17.04 -6.00 -33.86
CA ARG A 734 16.96 -6.22 -35.30
C ARG A 734 15.57 -5.91 -35.85
N GLY A 735 15.44 -5.05 -36.85
CA GLY A 735 14.18 -4.70 -37.48
C GLY A 735 14.30 -3.47 -38.39
N ASP A 736 13.23 -2.68 -38.43
CA ASP A 736 13.20 -1.42 -39.16
C ASP A 736 13.88 -0.31 -38.36
N VAL A 737 15.17 -0.18 -38.60
CA VAL A 737 16.06 0.78 -37.92
C VAL A 737 15.67 2.23 -38.27
N ALA A 738 15.10 2.48 -39.45
CA ALA A 738 14.65 3.81 -39.83
C ALA A 738 13.48 4.27 -38.96
N ILE A 739 12.45 3.42 -38.81
CA ILE A 739 11.32 3.69 -37.91
C ILE A 739 11.80 3.81 -36.46
N LEU A 740 12.74 2.97 -36.04
CA LEU A 740 13.31 3.04 -34.70
C LEU A 740 13.95 4.41 -34.47
N HIS A 741 14.82 4.89 -35.36
CA HIS A 741 15.46 6.21 -35.22
C HIS A 741 14.45 7.35 -35.25
N GLU A 742 13.43 7.26 -36.11
CA GLU A 742 12.37 8.27 -36.22
C GLU A 742 11.57 8.40 -34.92
N ARG A 743 11.15 7.28 -34.33
CA ARG A 743 10.26 7.25 -33.16
C ARG A 743 11.01 7.33 -31.83
N LEU A 744 12.31 7.11 -31.81
CA LEU A 744 13.10 7.00 -30.58
C LEU A 744 12.97 8.20 -29.63
N PRO A 745 13.07 9.48 -30.09
CA PRO A 745 12.98 10.61 -29.19
C PRO A 745 11.63 10.69 -28.46
N ALA A 746 10.53 10.44 -29.19
CA ALA A 746 9.18 10.45 -28.62
C ALA A 746 8.96 9.27 -27.68
N ALA A 747 9.42 8.06 -28.05
CA ALA A 747 9.32 6.88 -27.21
C ALA A 747 10.15 7.01 -25.92
N LEU A 748 11.35 7.60 -26.00
CA LEU A 748 12.18 7.85 -24.81
C LEU A 748 11.56 8.90 -23.89
N LEU A 749 10.96 9.94 -24.47
CA LEU A 749 10.20 10.93 -23.73
C LEU A 749 9.01 10.30 -22.99
N ALA A 750 8.23 9.48 -23.68
CA ALA A 750 7.10 8.76 -23.08
C ALA A 750 7.58 7.84 -21.94
N THR A 751 8.61 7.04 -22.19
CA THR A 751 9.20 6.14 -21.18
C THR A 751 9.71 6.92 -19.95
N ALA A 752 10.42 8.04 -20.15
CA ALA A 752 10.94 8.85 -19.05
C ALA A 752 9.83 9.55 -18.24
N ASN A 753 8.74 9.97 -18.90
CA ASN A 753 7.58 10.56 -18.23
C ASN A 753 6.76 9.52 -17.46
N LYS A 754 6.65 8.30 -18.01
CA LYS A 754 6.03 7.15 -17.34
C LYS A 754 6.77 6.75 -16.06
N HIS A 755 8.11 6.79 -16.05
CA HIS A 755 8.93 6.39 -14.91
C HIS A 755 9.53 7.59 -14.15
N PRO A 756 8.93 8.07 -13.04
CA PRO A 756 9.39 9.29 -12.35
C PRO A 756 10.83 9.24 -11.83
N ARG A 757 11.38 8.05 -11.58
CA ARG A 757 12.78 7.90 -11.15
C ARG A 757 13.79 8.29 -12.24
N LEU A 758 13.45 8.17 -13.52
CA LEU A 758 14.31 8.63 -14.61
C LEU A 758 14.42 10.16 -14.66
N ARG A 759 13.54 10.87 -13.95
CA ARG A 759 13.53 12.34 -13.82
C ARG A 759 14.05 12.82 -12.46
N GLY A 760 14.57 11.90 -11.64
CA GLY A 760 15.06 12.19 -10.30
C GLY A 760 16.51 12.64 -10.28
N ARG A 761 16.79 13.81 -9.70
CA ARG A 761 18.16 14.30 -9.43
C ARG A 761 18.46 14.28 -7.94
N VAL A 762 19.71 14.04 -7.56
CA VAL A 762 20.11 14.11 -6.15
C VAL A 762 20.13 15.57 -5.72
N SER A 763 19.56 15.87 -4.56
CA SER A 763 19.55 17.22 -4.00
C SER A 763 20.95 17.64 -3.53
N LYS A 764 21.42 18.83 -3.96
CA LYS A 764 22.64 19.45 -3.39
C LYS A 764 22.40 19.89 -1.93
N ASP A 765 21.17 20.29 -1.61
CA ASP A 765 20.80 20.86 -0.31
C ASP A 765 20.54 19.79 0.76
N ASP A 766 20.11 18.60 0.34
CA ASP A 766 19.66 17.53 1.23
C ASP A 766 20.39 16.22 0.93
N PHE A 767 21.25 15.78 1.85
CA PHE A 767 22.01 14.56 1.68
C PHE A 767 21.11 13.35 1.39
N ALA A 768 21.41 12.67 0.27
CA ALA A 768 20.74 11.45 -0.15
C ALA A 768 19.22 11.62 -0.28
N THR A 769 18.78 12.74 -0.85
CA THR A 769 17.40 12.99 -1.23
C THR A 769 17.29 13.11 -2.73
N LEU A 770 16.33 12.39 -3.33
CA LEU A 770 16.00 12.44 -4.75
C LEU A 770 14.87 13.44 -4.97
N LYS A 771 15.11 14.49 -5.74
CA LYS A 771 14.10 15.44 -6.21
C LYS A 771 13.67 15.07 -7.62
N VAL A 772 12.39 14.74 -7.81
CA VAL A 772 11.84 14.38 -9.11
C VAL A 772 11.35 15.63 -9.82
N ALA A 773 11.91 15.89 -11.01
CA ALA A 773 11.51 17.00 -11.87
C ALA A 773 10.07 16.78 -12.41
N PRO A 774 9.39 17.82 -12.92
CA PRO A 774 8.17 17.68 -13.71
C PRO A 774 8.34 16.77 -14.94
N GLN A 775 7.25 16.52 -15.68
CA GLN A 775 7.36 15.79 -16.94
C GLN A 775 8.31 16.52 -17.90
N LEU A 776 9.18 15.75 -18.53
CA LEU A 776 10.16 16.25 -19.50
C LEU A 776 9.46 16.62 -20.81
N THR A 777 10.16 17.41 -21.60
CA THR A 777 9.84 17.76 -22.98
C THR A 777 10.85 17.13 -23.94
N LEU A 778 10.58 17.18 -25.24
CA LEU A 778 11.50 16.69 -26.25
C LEU A 778 12.86 17.41 -26.22
N ALA A 779 12.87 18.69 -25.84
CA ALA A 779 14.08 19.49 -25.69
C ALA A 779 14.98 18.98 -24.55
N ASP A 780 14.38 18.42 -23.48
CA ASP A 780 15.13 17.85 -22.36
C ASP A 780 15.74 16.48 -22.70
N ILE A 781 15.10 15.71 -23.59
CA ILE A 781 15.51 14.35 -23.96
C ILE A 781 16.55 14.34 -25.09
N THR A 782 16.48 15.31 -26.01
CA THR A 782 17.40 15.35 -27.17
C THR A 782 18.89 15.28 -26.78
N PRO A 783 19.36 16.01 -25.75
CA PRO A 783 20.77 15.92 -25.31
C PRO A 783 21.16 14.58 -24.67
N VAL A 784 20.17 13.75 -24.31
CA VAL A 784 20.37 12.45 -23.63
C VAL A 784 20.63 11.33 -24.63
N ILE A 785 20.24 11.52 -25.90
CA ILE A 785 20.43 10.56 -26.98
C ILE A 785 21.74 10.85 -27.70
N THR A 786 22.61 9.85 -27.81
CA THR A 786 23.84 9.94 -28.60
C THR A 786 23.86 8.85 -29.67
N SER A 787 24.00 9.22 -30.93
CA SER A 787 24.16 8.26 -32.03
C SER A 787 25.63 8.04 -32.33
N ILE A 788 26.06 6.78 -32.42
CA ILE A 788 27.45 6.39 -32.68
C ILE A 788 27.48 5.30 -33.77
N HIS A 789 28.58 5.23 -34.51
CA HIS A 789 28.84 4.14 -35.44
C HIS A 789 30.03 3.32 -34.97
N PHE A 790 29.84 2.01 -34.80
CA PHE A 790 30.92 1.09 -34.43
C PHE A 790 31.47 0.39 -35.66
N LYS A 791 32.81 0.39 -35.79
CA LYS A 791 33.51 -0.24 -36.90
C LYS A 791 33.45 -1.76 -36.78
N THR A 792 33.56 -2.28 -35.56
CA THR A 792 33.47 -3.71 -35.27
C THR A 792 32.30 -4.03 -34.34
N PRO A 793 31.68 -5.22 -34.45
CA PRO A 793 30.61 -5.67 -33.55
C PRO A 793 31.04 -5.83 -32.08
N THR A 794 32.32 -5.65 -31.76
CA THR A 794 32.86 -5.71 -30.39
C THR A 794 33.27 -4.35 -29.84
N ASP A 795 33.30 -3.28 -30.64
CA ASP A 795 33.74 -1.94 -30.20
C ASP A 795 32.88 -1.41 -29.04
N TRP A 796 31.60 -1.79 -28.99
CA TRP A 796 30.68 -1.42 -27.92
C TRP A 796 31.17 -1.86 -26.53
N GLN A 797 31.95 -2.95 -26.44
CA GLN A 797 32.45 -3.50 -25.19
C GLN A 797 33.43 -2.53 -24.52
N SER A 798 34.43 -2.08 -25.28
CA SER A 798 35.41 -1.08 -24.85
C SER A 798 34.75 0.28 -24.61
N PHE A 799 33.74 0.62 -25.42
CA PHE A 799 32.95 1.84 -25.22
C PHE A 799 32.22 1.84 -23.88
N ILE A 800 31.47 0.78 -23.54
CA ILE A 800 30.78 0.66 -22.25
C ILE A 800 31.74 0.77 -21.09
N ALA A 801 32.90 0.10 -21.17
CA ALA A 801 33.94 0.19 -20.15
C ALA A 801 34.36 1.65 -19.91
N SER A 802 34.68 2.37 -21.00
CA SER A 802 35.15 3.77 -20.94
C SER A 802 34.08 4.76 -20.45
N VAL A 803 32.80 4.49 -20.73
CA VAL A 803 31.69 5.36 -20.30
C VAL A 803 31.42 5.16 -18.82
N CYS A 804 31.33 3.90 -18.36
CA CYS A 804 31.02 3.59 -16.96
C CYS A 804 32.15 3.97 -15.98
N GLU A 805 33.37 4.23 -16.47
CA GLU A 805 34.47 4.76 -15.65
C GLU A 805 34.31 6.25 -15.33
N LYS A 806 33.51 6.99 -16.11
CA LYS A 806 33.30 8.43 -15.90
C LYS A 806 32.18 8.65 -14.88
N PRO A 807 32.40 9.48 -13.85
CA PRO A 807 31.33 9.82 -12.92
C PRO A 807 30.21 10.57 -13.65
N ASN A 808 28.97 10.27 -13.32
CA ASN A 808 27.80 10.98 -13.82
C ASN A 808 27.49 12.19 -12.93
N ASP A 809 27.08 13.31 -13.53
CA ASP A 809 26.59 14.46 -12.77
C ASP A 809 25.17 14.19 -12.27
N ARG A 810 25.06 13.85 -10.99
CA ARG A 810 23.80 13.46 -10.34
C ARG A 810 22.93 14.64 -9.95
N TYR A 811 23.49 15.84 -9.99
CA TYR A 811 22.87 17.03 -9.43
C TYR A 811 22.16 17.84 -10.49
N ASP A 812 22.83 18.05 -11.63
CA ASP A 812 22.33 18.95 -12.67
C ASP A 812 21.87 18.17 -13.93
N ALA A 813 22.52 17.06 -14.27
CA ALA A 813 22.14 16.25 -15.43
C ALA A 813 20.99 15.28 -15.15
N LEU A 814 20.32 14.83 -16.22
CA LEU A 814 19.42 13.68 -16.13
C LEU A 814 20.25 12.43 -15.80
N PRO A 815 19.73 11.55 -14.95
CA PRO A 815 20.54 10.51 -14.35
C PRO A 815 20.64 9.24 -15.22
N PHE A 816 20.37 9.39 -16.51
CA PHE A 816 20.48 8.35 -17.53
C PHE A 816 20.94 8.94 -18.86
N ARG A 817 21.52 8.10 -19.73
CA ARG A 817 21.94 8.40 -21.10
C ARG A 817 21.57 7.23 -22.01
N LEU A 818 21.14 7.52 -23.24
CA LEU A 818 20.86 6.50 -24.23
C LEU A 818 21.81 6.65 -25.42
N VAL A 819 22.61 5.62 -25.68
CA VAL A 819 23.46 5.56 -26.88
C VAL A 819 22.84 4.59 -27.88
N VAL A 820 22.68 5.06 -29.10
CA VAL A 820 22.17 4.28 -30.23
C VAL A 820 23.34 4.02 -31.15
N ALA A 821 23.77 2.77 -31.26
CA ALA A 821 24.92 2.42 -32.06
C ALA A 821 24.57 1.51 -33.23
N GLN A 822 24.96 1.92 -34.42
CA GLN A 822 24.88 1.07 -35.61
C GLN A 822 26.14 0.19 -35.69
N GLU A 823 25.97 -1.11 -35.92
CA GLU A 823 27.08 -2.08 -35.98
C GLU A 823 27.51 -2.39 -37.42
N GLY A 824 28.78 -2.11 -37.74
CA GLY A 824 29.48 -2.53 -38.97
C GLY A 824 29.27 -1.64 -40.19
N ASP A 825 30.13 -1.80 -41.20
CA ASP A 825 30.10 -1.09 -42.50
C ASP A 825 28.97 -1.55 -43.46
N ALA A 826 28.00 -2.32 -42.94
CA ALA A 826 26.88 -2.76 -43.76
C ALA A 826 26.09 -1.52 -44.22
N PRO A 827 25.62 -1.48 -45.49
CA PRO A 827 24.88 -0.34 -46.03
C PRO A 827 23.72 0.02 -45.10
N ALA A 828 23.27 1.28 -45.11
CA ALA A 828 22.22 1.84 -44.24
C ALA A 828 20.88 1.05 -44.18
N SER A 829 20.76 -0.05 -44.93
CA SER A 829 19.74 -1.10 -44.85
C SER A 829 20.03 -2.23 -43.83
N ALA A 830 21.13 -2.16 -43.07
CA ALA A 830 21.44 -3.13 -42.02
C ALA A 830 20.40 -3.03 -40.90
N SER A 831 19.60 -4.08 -40.75
CA SER A 831 18.46 -4.14 -39.82
C SER A 831 18.84 -4.13 -38.34
N THR A 832 20.11 -3.96 -37.95
CA THR A 832 20.56 -4.12 -36.55
C THR A 832 21.08 -2.84 -35.92
N VAL A 833 20.60 -2.54 -34.72
CA VAL A 833 21.06 -1.42 -33.89
C VAL A 833 21.23 -1.87 -32.45
N ARG A 834 22.23 -1.33 -31.75
CA ARG A 834 22.44 -1.55 -30.32
C ARG A 834 21.98 -0.35 -29.52
N LEU A 835 21.02 -0.57 -28.64
CA LEU A 835 20.56 0.41 -27.65
C LEU A 835 21.35 0.20 -26.35
N MET A 836 22.08 1.21 -25.91
CA MET A 836 22.85 1.18 -24.67
C MET A 836 22.28 2.22 -23.71
N LEU A 837 21.54 1.75 -22.71
CA LEU A 837 21.03 2.58 -21.63
C LEU A 837 22.05 2.62 -20.49
N PHE A 838 22.57 3.80 -20.20
CA PHE A 838 23.43 4.05 -19.05
C PHE A 838 22.61 4.73 -17.96
N THR A 839 22.64 4.20 -16.74
CA THR A 839 21.91 4.75 -15.59
C THR A 839 22.78 4.68 -14.35
N ASP A 840 22.53 5.54 -13.36
CA ASP A 840 23.19 5.40 -12.07
C ASP A 840 22.54 4.28 -11.23
N LEU A 841 23.34 3.52 -10.48
CA LEU A 841 22.88 2.34 -9.72
C LEU A 841 21.83 2.70 -8.67
N TYR A 842 21.82 3.93 -8.13
CA TYR A 842 20.79 4.35 -7.16
C TYR A 842 19.38 4.46 -7.79
N LEU A 843 19.29 4.53 -9.12
CA LEU A 843 18.03 4.62 -9.86
C LEU A 843 17.61 3.33 -10.52
N SER A 844 18.58 2.54 -10.97
CA SER A 844 18.33 1.39 -11.82
C SER A 844 19.23 0.25 -11.38
N ASP A 845 18.61 -0.87 -11.01
CA ASP A 845 19.33 -2.13 -10.88
C ASP A 845 19.40 -2.89 -12.21
N SER A 846 20.05 -4.05 -12.20
CA SER A 846 20.24 -4.88 -13.38
C SER A 846 18.95 -5.29 -14.08
N TYR A 847 17.81 -5.31 -13.38
CA TYR A 847 16.50 -5.62 -13.97
C TYR A 847 15.76 -4.34 -14.45
N SER A 848 15.86 -3.23 -13.70
CA SER A 848 15.20 -1.96 -14.03
C SER A 848 15.48 -1.49 -15.45
N GLY A 849 16.76 -1.48 -15.87
CA GLY A 849 17.10 -1.04 -17.22
C GLY A 849 16.58 -1.98 -18.31
N VAL A 850 16.33 -3.26 -18.01
CA VAL A 850 15.68 -4.20 -18.95
C VAL A 850 14.22 -3.84 -19.14
N ALA A 851 13.52 -3.50 -18.05
CA ALA A 851 12.14 -3.02 -18.12
C ALA A 851 12.05 -1.69 -18.88
N VAL A 852 12.97 -0.74 -18.62
CA VAL A 852 13.02 0.55 -19.33
C VAL A 852 13.26 0.36 -20.82
N LEU A 853 14.21 -0.50 -21.21
CA LEU A 853 14.48 -0.77 -22.62
C LEU A 853 13.31 -1.51 -23.29
N HIS A 854 12.62 -2.40 -22.59
CA HIS A 854 11.44 -3.05 -23.14
C HIS A 854 10.30 -2.05 -23.37
N GLU A 855 9.99 -1.21 -22.38
CA GLU A 855 8.98 -0.15 -22.49
C GLU A 855 9.31 0.82 -23.63
N LEU A 856 10.58 1.20 -23.77
CA LEU A 856 11.05 2.01 -24.89
C LEU A 856 10.73 1.35 -26.24
N LEU A 857 11.00 0.04 -26.38
CA LEU A 857 10.68 -0.69 -27.61
C LEU A 857 9.18 -0.85 -27.83
N GLN A 858 8.38 -1.00 -26.77
CA GLN A 858 6.91 -1.02 -26.86
C GLN A 858 6.37 0.31 -27.41
N GLU A 859 6.84 1.44 -26.89
CA GLU A 859 6.45 2.78 -27.35
C GLU A 859 6.90 3.06 -28.80
N ILE A 860 8.04 2.51 -29.23
CA ILE A 860 8.46 2.58 -30.64
C ILE A 860 7.52 1.75 -31.53
N ALA A 861 7.17 0.54 -31.09
CA ALA A 861 6.33 -0.38 -31.84
C ALA A 861 4.87 0.10 -31.93
N CYS A 862 4.32 0.62 -30.84
CA CYS A 862 2.94 1.09 -30.72
C CYS A 862 2.89 2.38 -29.88
N PRO A 863 3.11 3.55 -30.50
CA PRO A 863 3.04 4.83 -29.82
C PRO A 863 1.63 5.06 -29.25
N ALA A 864 1.53 5.47 -27.99
CA ALA A 864 0.25 5.81 -27.40
C ALA A 864 -0.23 7.22 -27.84
N ASP A 865 -1.48 7.33 -28.32
CA ASP A 865 -2.12 8.61 -28.70
C ASP A 865 -2.61 9.44 -27.49
N HIS A 866 -2.27 9.05 -26.27
CA HIS A 866 -2.83 9.62 -25.03
C HIS A 866 -1.74 10.16 -24.11
N GLU A 867 -2.10 11.12 -23.24
CA GLU A 867 -1.19 11.63 -22.21
C GLU A 867 -0.62 10.46 -21.38
N VAL A 868 0.71 10.42 -21.27
CA VAL A 868 1.42 9.34 -20.60
C VAL A 868 1.08 9.35 -19.11
N GLU A 869 0.40 8.30 -18.64
CA GLU A 869 0.09 8.11 -17.23
C GLU A 869 1.37 7.82 -16.43
N GLU A 870 1.76 8.75 -15.56
CA GLU A 870 2.94 8.61 -14.70
C GLU A 870 2.73 7.49 -13.65
N LEU A 871 3.65 6.52 -13.59
CA LEU A 871 3.66 5.50 -12.55
C LEU A 871 3.94 6.13 -11.17
N PRO A 872 3.39 5.58 -10.08
CA PRO A 872 3.60 6.14 -8.74
C PRO A 872 5.08 6.14 -8.34
N LEU A 873 5.59 7.29 -7.87
CA LEU A 873 6.93 7.39 -7.27
C LEU A 873 7.02 6.48 -6.04
N ARG A 874 7.73 5.35 -6.19
CA ARG A 874 7.88 4.35 -5.12
C ARG A 874 9.07 4.70 -4.20
N ALA A 875 8.85 4.50 -2.90
CA ALA A 875 9.88 4.60 -1.88
C ALA A 875 11.02 3.59 -2.14
N SER A 876 12.17 3.80 -1.50
CA SER A 876 13.32 2.90 -1.57
C SER A 876 12.96 1.46 -1.16
N MET A 877 13.71 0.49 -1.68
CA MET A 877 13.57 -0.91 -1.29
C MET A 877 13.76 -1.12 0.23
N TYR A 878 14.59 -0.29 0.87
CA TYR A 878 14.72 -0.23 2.34
C TYR A 878 13.38 0.06 3.02
N GLU A 879 12.71 1.15 2.63
CA GLU A 879 11.43 1.54 3.21
C GLU A 879 10.36 0.48 2.91
N LEU A 880 10.29 -0.01 1.67
CA LEU A 880 9.30 -1.01 1.25
C LEU A 880 9.47 -2.36 1.98
N TYR A 881 10.70 -2.81 2.20
CA TYR A 881 10.96 -4.06 2.94
C TYR A 881 10.46 -3.96 4.38
N PHE A 882 10.73 -2.83 5.04
CA PHE A 882 10.36 -2.62 6.43
C PHE A 882 8.92 -2.15 6.63
N ARG A 883 8.23 -1.66 5.59
CA ARG A 883 6.85 -1.17 5.67
C ARG A 883 5.87 -2.15 6.30
N ARG A 884 5.97 -3.44 5.99
CA ARG A 884 5.08 -4.47 6.57
C ARG A 884 5.41 -4.83 8.03
N ARG A 885 6.64 -4.55 8.48
CA ARG A 885 7.20 -4.96 9.78
C ARG A 885 8.18 -3.91 10.32
N PRO A 886 7.76 -2.67 10.61
CA PRO A 886 8.66 -1.57 11.00
C PRO A 886 9.43 -1.85 12.29
N TRP A 887 8.92 -2.70 13.18
CA TRP A 887 9.71 -3.17 14.34
C TRP A 887 11.00 -3.91 13.95
N ARG A 888 11.03 -4.63 12.81
CA ARG A 888 12.25 -5.28 12.31
C ARG A 888 13.28 -4.26 11.87
N ARG A 889 12.84 -3.07 11.42
CA ARG A 889 13.71 -1.94 11.10
C ARG A 889 14.39 -1.45 12.37
N ARG A 890 13.62 -1.03 13.39
CA ARG A 890 14.17 -0.53 14.66
C ARG A 890 15.08 -1.56 15.35
N TRP A 891 14.69 -2.84 15.33
CA TRP A 891 15.54 -3.91 15.86
C TRP A 891 16.83 -4.08 15.06
N ALA A 892 16.76 -4.07 13.73
CA ALA A 892 17.94 -4.15 12.88
C ALA A 892 18.84 -2.92 13.03
N GLU A 893 18.27 -1.72 13.08
CA GLU A 893 18.99 -0.45 13.28
C GLU A 893 19.70 -0.46 14.63
N TRP A 894 19.01 -0.83 15.71
CA TRP A 894 19.60 -1.01 17.03
C TRP A 894 20.72 -2.07 17.02
N LEU A 895 20.47 -3.24 16.44
CA LEU A 895 21.46 -4.32 16.36
C LEU A 895 22.71 -3.87 15.59
N MET A 896 22.55 -3.14 14.49
CA MET A 896 23.68 -2.64 13.68
C MET A 896 24.33 -1.38 14.28
N CYS A 897 23.63 -0.61 15.09
CA CYS A 897 24.21 0.45 15.90
C CYS A 897 25.23 -0.14 16.88
N VAL A 898 24.84 -1.20 17.62
CA VAL A 898 25.67 -1.86 18.64
C VAL A 898 26.76 -2.75 18.01
N LEU A 899 26.40 -3.61 17.06
CA LEU A 899 27.30 -4.65 16.55
C LEU A 899 27.92 -4.32 15.19
N GLY A 900 27.41 -3.32 14.47
CA GLY A 900 27.77 -3.08 13.07
C GLY A 900 29.23 -2.71 12.85
N LYS A 901 29.81 -1.79 13.64
CA LYS A 901 31.22 -1.38 13.50
C LYS A 901 32.19 -2.53 13.82
N PRO A 902 32.09 -3.23 14.96
CA PRO A 902 32.93 -4.40 15.24
C PRO A 902 32.76 -5.52 14.21
N TRP A 903 31.54 -5.73 13.73
CA TRP A 903 31.24 -6.76 12.74
C TRP A 903 31.85 -6.44 11.37
N LEU A 904 31.69 -5.21 10.88
CA LEU A 904 32.24 -4.77 9.59
C LEU A 904 33.78 -4.78 9.64
N ARG A 905 34.36 -4.22 10.72
CA ARG A 905 35.81 -4.21 10.94
C ARG A 905 36.40 -5.63 10.92
N ARG A 906 35.82 -6.55 11.70
CA ARG A 906 36.25 -7.97 11.69
C ARG A 906 36.11 -8.63 10.32
N GLN A 907 35.10 -8.29 9.54
CA GLN A 907 34.90 -8.86 8.20
C GLN A 907 35.95 -8.33 7.21
N VAL A 908 36.26 -7.04 7.26
CA VAL A 908 37.24 -6.38 6.39
C VAL A 908 38.66 -6.83 6.76
N GLU A 909 39.03 -6.77 8.04
CA GLU A 909 40.39 -7.13 8.51
C GLU A 909 40.74 -8.60 8.25
N ALA A 910 39.75 -9.49 8.33
CA ALA A 910 39.94 -10.93 8.12
C ALA A 910 39.90 -11.35 6.64
N PHE A 911 39.43 -10.48 5.73
CA PHE A 911 39.33 -10.83 4.32
C PHE A 911 40.68 -10.68 3.61
N ARG A 912 41.02 -11.65 2.76
CA ARG A 912 42.18 -11.64 1.89
C ARG A 912 41.72 -12.11 0.50
N PRO A 913 41.92 -11.31 -0.56
CA PRO A 913 41.56 -11.72 -1.92
C PRO A 913 42.27 -13.01 -2.35
N LEU A 914 41.55 -13.90 -3.02
CA LEU A 914 42.12 -15.14 -3.58
C LEU A 914 43.00 -14.92 -4.81
N LEU A 915 42.73 -13.86 -5.56
CA LEU A 915 43.45 -13.50 -6.77
C LEU A 915 44.19 -12.17 -6.55
N PRO A 916 45.35 -11.97 -7.18
CA PRO A 916 46.14 -10.74 -7.02
C PRO A 916 45.36 -9.52 -7.52
N ILE A 917 45.26 -8.51 -6.66
CA ILE A 917 44.69 -7.20 -6.98
C ILE A 917 45.73 -6.37 -7.76
N ARG A 918 45.30 -5.52 -8.69
CA ARG A 918 46.20 -4.58 -9.37
C ARG A 918 46.79 -3.57 -8.37
N GLN A 919 48.02 -3.12 -8.62
CA GLN A 919 48.72 -2.19 -7.73
C GLN A 919 48.18 -0.76 -7.78
N ASP A 920 47.40 -0.43 -8.82
CA ASP A 920 46.75 0.87 -9.02
C ASP A 920 45.47 1.02 -8.18
N GLN A 921 45.02 -0.02 -7.47
CA GLN A 921 43.84 0.03 -6.63
C GLN A 921 44.15 0.73 -5.31
N HIS A 922 43.32 1.71 -4.95
CA HIS A 922 43.49 2.46 -3.73
C HIS A 922 42.77 1.81 -2.55
N ASP A 923 43.35 1.96 -1.36
CA ASP A 923 42.64 1.66 -0.13
C ASP A 923 41.42 2.58 -0.01
N PHE A 924 40.31 2.02 0.48
CA PHE A 924 39.15 2.85 0.76
C PHE A 924 39.47 3.79 1.92
N THR A 925 39.34 5.08 1.63
CA THR A 925 39.43 6.19 2.58
C THR A 925 38.21 7.08 2.42
N ILE A 926 38.00 8.01 3.35
CA ILE A 926 36.92 9.01 3.29
C ILE A 926 37.60 10.39 3.18
N PRO A 927 37.33 11.18 2.13
CA PRO A 927 36.44 10.89 1.00
C PRO A 927 36.98 9.77 0.09
N PRO A 928 36.10 8.98 -0.56
CA PRO A 928 36.52 7.90 -1.45
C PRO A 928 37.29 8.41 -2.66
N VAL A 929 38.36 7.70 -2.99
CA VAL A 929 39.14 7.90 -4.21
C VAL A 929 38.65 6.89 -5.25
N PRO A 930 38.21 7.32 -6.45
CA PRO A 930 37.81 6.40 -7.51
C PRO A 930 38.98 5.47 -7.87
N SER A 931 38.66 4.22 -8.19
CA SER A 931 39.64 3.24 -8.69
C SER A 931 39.13 2.69 -10.01
N GLU A 932 40.03 2.55 -10.97
CA GLU A 932 39.72 1.99 -12.29
C GLU A 932 39.29 0.52 -12.16
N CYS A 933 38.45 0.07 -13.09
CA CYS A 933 37.92 -1.28 -13.12
C CYS A 933 37.99 -1.82 -14.56
N ALA A 934 38.60 -2.99 -14.75
CA ALA A 934 38.62 -3.63 -16.06
C ALA A 934 37.26 -4.30 -16.35
N ALA A 935 36.83 -4.20 -17.60
CA ALA A 935 35.62 -4.84 -18.12
C ALA A 935 35.99 -5.93 -19.14
N LEU A 936 35.34 -7.07 -19.05
CA LEU A 936 35.48 -8.17 -20.01
C LEU A 936 34.10 -8.71 -20.36
N PHE A 937 33.92 -9.05 -21.64
CA PHE A 937 32.64 -9.51 -22.17
C PHE A 937 32.81 -10.80 -22.97
N ARG A 938 31.79 -11.64 -22.97
CA ARG A 938 31.75 -12.84 -23.79
C ARG A 938 30.32 -13.23 -24.12
N GLN A 939 30.10 -13.71 -25.33
CA GLN A 939 28.84 -14.28 -25.78
C GLN A 939 28.90 -15.80 -25.80
N GLY A 940 27.85 -16.43 -25.26
CA GLY A 940 27.60 -17.86 -25.30
C GLY A 940 26.85 -18.30 -26.54
N ARG A 941 26.59 -19.61 -26.66
CA ARG A 941 25.85 -20.19 -27.80
C ARG A 941 24.38 -20.47 -27.43
N PRO A 942 23.43 -20.37 -28.38
CA PRO A 942 22.02 -20.68 -28.11
C PRO A 942 21.77 -22.16 -27.75
N GLU A 943 22.52 -23.09 -28.35
CA GLU A 943 22.35 -24.54 -28.12
C GLU A 943 22.79 -24.93 -26.70
N THR A 944 23.92 -24.39 -26.27
CA THR A 944 24.50 -24.64 -24.94
C THR A 944 23.64 -24.03 -23.85
N MET A 945 23.08 -22.83 -24.07
CA MET A 945 22.13 -22.21 -23.13
C MET A 945 20.91 -23.11 -22.88
N ARG A 946 20.25 -23.56 -23.96
CA ARG A 946 19.09 -24.48 -23.86
C ARG A 946 19.46 -25.76 -23.13
N SER A 947 20.59 -26.37 -23.51
CA SER A 947 21.08 -27.60 -22.90
C SER A 947 21.44 -27.44 -21.42
N ALA A 948 22.04 -26.31 -21.03
CA ALA A 948 22.38 -25.97 -19.65
C ALA A 948 21.13 -25.76 -18.79
N LEU A 949 20.13 -25.02 -19.29
CA LEU A 949 18.85 -24.80 -18.61
C LEU A 949 18.09 -26.12 -18.41
N ASP A 950 18.03 -26.97 -19.44
CA ASP A 950 17.44 -28.30 -19.36
C ASP A 950 18.17 -29.20 -18.37
N ARG A 951 19.51 -29.12 -18.32
CA ARG A 951 20.27 -29.88 -17.33
C ARG A 951 20.01 -29.39 -15.91
N CYS A 952 19.93 -28.09 -15.67
CA CYS A 952 19.57 -27.55 -14.35
C CYS A 952 18.20 -28.07 -13.87
N ARG A 953 17.21 -28.12 -14.78
CA ARG A 953 15.88 -28.68 -14.49
C ARG A 953 15.95 -30.17 -14.10
N ARG A 954 16.71 -30.98 -14.87
CA ARG A 954 16.90 -32.41 -14.60
C ARG A 954 17.59 -32.68 -13.25
N GLU A 955 18.54 -31.85 -12.88
CA GLU A 955 19.31 -31.97 -11.63
C GLU A 955 18.58 -31.37 -10.41
N GLY A 956 17.40 -30.76 -10.62
CA GLY A 956 16.63 -30.11 -9.57
C GLY A 956 17.34 -28.91 -8.93
N VAL A 957 18.14 -28.17 -9.72
CA VAL A 957 18.87 -26.98 -9.27
C VAL A 957 18.41 -25.72 -10.00
N THR A 958 18.53 -24.58 -9.34
CA THR A 958 18.33 -23.29 -9.98
C THR A 958 19.56 -22.92 -10.82
N LEU A 959 19.37 -22.18 -11.93
CA LEU A 959 20.50 -21.67 -12.72
C LEU A 959 21.51 -20.93 -11.84
N THR A 960 21.06 -20.05 -10.94
CA THR A 960 21.94 -19.36 -9.98
C THR A 960 22.78 -20.30 -9.13
N GLY A 961 22.27 -21.49 -8.76
CA GLY A 961 23.03 -22.46 -7.98
C GLY A 961 24.14 -23.11 -8.82
N ALA A 962 23.85 -23.43 -10.08
CA ALA A 962 24.84 -23.90 -11.05
C ALA A 962 25.90 -22.84 -11.36
N LEU A 963 25.50 -21.57 -11.51
CA LEU A 963 26.42 -20.44 -11.70
C LEU A 963 27.36 -20.27 -10.51
N VAL A 964 26.89 -20.39 -9.27
CA VAL A 964 27.76 -20.34 -8.07
C VAL A 964 28.80 -21.47 -8.10
N ALA A 965 28.40 -22.69 -8.46
CA ALA A 965 29.34 -23.80 -8.61
C ALA A 965 30.37 -23.51 -9.72
N ALA A 966 29.92 -23.00 -10.87
CA ALA A 966 30.80 -22.58 -11.97
C ALA A 966 31.77 -21.48 -11.55
N THR A 967 31.34 -20.49 -10.76
CA THR A 967 32.21 -19.44 -10.21
C THR A 967 33.29 -20.03 -9.32
N ILE A 968 32.96 -21.01 -8.45
CA ILE A 968 33.96 -21.67 -7.60
C ILE A 968 34.99 -22.42 -8.44
N VAL A 969 34.57 -23.14 -9.48
CA VAL A 969 35.49 -23.81 -10.42
C VAL A 969 36.38 -22.80 -11.15
N ALA A 970 35.80 -21.68 -11.61
CA ALA A 970 36.53 -20.64 -12.32
C ALA A 970 37.59 -19.97 -11.45
N PHE A 971 37.27 -19.64 -10.20
CA PHE A 971 38.24 -19.13 -9.23
C PHE A 971 39.34 -20.13 -8.90
N TYR A 972 39.00 -21.43 -8.80
CA TYR A 972 40.00 -22.47 -8.58
C TYR A 972 41.00 -22.53 -9.75
N ASN A 973 40.51 -22.52 -10.99
CA ASN A 973 41.38 -22.51 -12.17
C ASN A 973 42.22 -21.24 -12.28
N ALA A 974 41.62 -20.07 -12.06
CA ALA A 974 42.36 -18.80 -12.06
C ALA A 974 43.46 -18.81 -10.99
N ASN A 975 43.19 -19.33 -9.79
CA ASN A 975 44.18 -19.44 -8.72
C ASN A 975 45.34 -20.40 -9.06
N LEU A 976 45.05 -21.53 -9.73
CA LEU A 976 46.07 -22.46 -10.22
C LEU A 976 46.99 -21.81 -11.27
N VAL A 977 46.41 -21.10 -12.24
CA VAL A 977 47.17 -20.43 -13.32
C VAL A 977 48.08 -19.33 -12.79
N GLN A 978 47.65 -18.63 -11.73
CA GLN A 978 48.44 -17.58 -11.09
C GLN A 978 49.57 -18.13 -10.18
N GLY A 979 49.81 -19.44 -10.15
CA GLY A 979 50.91 -20.04 -9.38
C GLY A 979 50.74 -19.96 -7.87
N CYS A 980 49.54 -19.60 -7.38
CA CYS A 980 49.18 -19.58 -5.96
C CYS A 980 48.96 -21.02 -5.44
N ASN A 981 49.96 -21.88 -5.58
CA ASN A 981 49.93 -23.31 -5.25
C ASN A 981 49.76 -23.55 -3.74
N SER A 982 48.52 -23.48 -3.26
CA SER A 982 48.17 -23.94 -1.93
C SER A 982 47.22 -25.13 -2.08
N THR A 983 47.67 -26.28 -1.60
CA THR A 983 46.87 -27.50 -1.45
C THR A 983 45.80 -27.26 -0.40
N PHE A 984 44.77 -26.48 -0.75
CA PHE A 984 43.66 -26.23 0.16
C PHE A 984 42.90 -27.53 0.38
N LYS A 985 42.87 -28.00 1.63
CA LYS A 985 41.95 -29.08 2.04
C LYS A 985 40.50 -28.74 1.66
N ARG A 986 40.13 -27.44 1.70
CA ARG A 986 38.86 -26.90 1.20
C ARG A 986 39.06 -25.50 0.61
N PHE A 987 38.67 -25.31 -0.65
CA PHE A 987 38.71 -24.04 -1.36
C PHE A 987 37.55 -23.14 -0.90
N ARG A 988 37.82 -21.87 -0.58
CA ARG A 988 36.84 -20.95 0.02
C ARG A 988 36.77 -19.66 -0.79
N VAL A 989 35.65 -19.44 -1.46
CA VAL A 989 35.38 -18.20 -2.19
C VAL A 989 34.37 -17.37 -1.39
N ALA A 990 34.71 -16.12 -1.08
CA ALA A 990 33.79 -15.14 -0.50
C ALA A 990 32.91 -14.55 -1.61
N LEU A 991 31.76 -15.16 -1.83
CA LEU A 991 30.84 -14.85 -2.92
C LEU A 991 29.52 -14.22 -2.42
N ASP A 992 29.13 -13.12 -3.06
CA ASP A 992 27.82 -12.48 -2.89
C ASP A 992 26.93 -12.74 -4.13
N ILE A 993 25.63 -12.94 -3.94
CA ILE A 993 24.65 -13.03 -5.04
C ILE A 993 23.78 -11.78 -5.01
N ASN A 994 23.61 -11.12 -6.15
CA ASN A 994 22.62 -10.06 -6.30
C ASN A 994 21.22 -10.66 -6.49
N VAL A 995 20.32 -10.37 -5.55
CA VAL A 995 18.98 -10.93 -5.51
C VAL A 995 17.96 -9.84 -5.78
N ASP A 996 17.13 -10.02 -6.81
CA ASP A 996 15.97 -9.15 -7.04
C ASP A 996 14.91 -9.37 -5.94
N MET A 997 14.58 -8.29 -5.24
CA MET A 997 13.65 -8.29 -4.13
C MET A 997 12.23 -7.91 -4.54
N ARG A 998 11.94 -7.48 -5.78
CA ARG A 998 10.61 -7.01 -6.22
C ARG A 998 9.49 -8.00 -5.89
N ARG A 999 9.66 -9.26 -6.28
CA ARG A 999 8.69 -10.36 -5.99
C ARG A 999 8.54 -10.69 -4.49
N ARG A 1000 9.36 -10.09 -3.63
CA ARG A 1000 9.52 -10.46 -2.22
C ARG A 1000 9.21 -9.32 -1.24
N ILE A 1001 9.26 -8.07 -1.69
CA ILE A 1001 8.83 -6.88 -0.94
C ILE A 1001 7.33 -6.60 -1.11
N GLY A 1002 6.52 -7.63 -0.90
CA GLY A 1002 5.06 -7.54 -0.88
C GLY A 1002 4.37 -7.51 -2.25
N SER A 1003 3.09 -7.89 -2.26
CA SER A 1003 2.22 -8.12 -3.42
C SER A 1003 1.80 -6.85 -4.19
N SER A 1004 2.53 -5.73 -4.03
CA SER A 1004 2.14 -4.42 -4.58
C SER A 1004 3.20 -3.74 -5.45
N VAL A 1005 4.34 -4.41 -5.68
CA VAL A 1005 5.36 -3.92 -6.63
C VAL A 1005 5.16 -4.68 -7.93
N VAL A 1006 4.57 -4.01 -8.92
CA VAL A 1006 4.48 -4.49 -10.31
C VAL A 1006 5.90 -4.67 -10.84
N GLU A 1007 6.13 -5.65 -11.72
CA GLU A 1007 7.48 -5.97 -12.22
C GLU A 1007 8.13 -4.79 -12.97
N ASP A 1008 7.34 -3.80 -13.41
CA ASP A 1008 7.78 -2.67 -14.22
C ASP A 1008 8.31 -1.46 -13.40
N VAL A 1009 8.51 -1.65 -12.08
CA VAL A 1009 9.01 -0.56 -11.23
C VAL A 1009 10.54 -0.41 -11.34
N VAL A 1010 10.96 0.77 -11.80
CA VAL A 1010 12.36 1.22 -11.86
C VAL A 1010 12.86 1.64 -10.48
N GLY A 1011 14.05 1.18 -10.08
CA GLY A 1011 14.70 1.48 -8.80
C GLY A 1011 15.80 0.48 -8.42
N LEU A 1012 16.54 0.76 -7.34
CA LEU A 1012 17.49 -0.20 -6.78
C LEU A 1012 16.77 -1.22 -5.88
N TYR A 1013 16.29 -2.31 -6.47
CA TYR A 1013 15.58 -3.39 -5.76
C TYR A 1013 16.38 -4.70 -5.67
N SER A 1014 17.59 -4.72 -6.21
CA SER A 1014 18.53 -5.82 -6.02
C SER A 1014 19.37 -5.61 -4.75
N ILE A 1015 19.69 -6.69 -4.05
CA ILE A 1015 20.60 -6.66 -2.89
C ILE A 1015 21.70 -7.71 -2.99
N PRO A 1016 22.97 -7.35 -2.70
CA PRO A 1016 24.04 -8.32 -2.58
C PRO A 1016 23.86 -9.13 -1.29
N ALA A 1017 23.86 -10.46 -1.45
CA ALA A 1017 23.60 -11.40 -0.38
C ALA A 1017 24.73 -12.43 -0.27
N ALA A 1018 25.48 -12.37 0.84
CA ALA A 1018 26.66 -13.21 1.05
C ALA A 1018 26.33 -14.69 1.32
N LEU A 1019 26.90 -15.60 0.53
CA LEU A 1019 26.80 -17.06 0.71
C LEU A 1019 27.77 -17.58 1.79
N ARG A 1020 27.60 -17.09 3.01
CA ARG A 1020 28.50 -17.37 4.15
C ARG A 1020 28.66 -18.84 4.49
N GLU A 1021 27.62 -19.64 4.29
CA GLU A 1021 27.68 -21.08 4.58
C GLU A 1021 28.67 -21.79 3.65
N LEU A 1022 28.70 -21.40 2.37
CA LEU A 1022 29.65 -21.92 1.40
C LEU A 1022 31.07 -21.44 1.71
N HIS A 1023 31.25 -20.14 1.95
CA HIS A 1023 32.55 -19.58 2.31
C HIS A 1023 33.14 -20.19 3.59
N LYS A 1024 32.36 -20.30 4.68
CA LYS A 1024 32.84 -20.83 5.97
C LYS A 1024 33.24 -22.30 5.89
N GLN A 1025 32.42 -23.12 5.23
CA GLN A 1025 32.69 -24.56 5.15
C GLN A 1025 33.77 -24.88 4.12
N GLY A 1026 33.88 -24.08 3.05
CA GLY A 1026 34.68 -24.37 1.86
C GLY A 1026 34.15 -25.56 1.06
N VAL A 1027 34.76 -25.79 -0.10
CA VAL A 1027 34.48 -26.90 -1.01
C VAL A 1027 35.76 -27.70 -1.23
N CYS A 1028 35.72 -29.01 -0.98
CA CYS A 1028 36.83 -29.89 -1.34
C CYS A 1028 36.73 -30.20 -2.83
N VAL A 1029 37.45 -29.45 -3.68
CA VAL A 1029 37.31 -29.51 -5.14
C VAL A 1029 37.55 -30.92 -5.68
N ALA A 1030 38.45 -31.69 -5.07
CA ALA A 1030 38.75 -33.06 -5.45
C ALA A 1030 37.60 -34.06 -5.25
N THR A 1031 36.77 -33.88 -4.21
CA THR A 1031 35.76 -34.88 -3.78
C THR A 1031 34.32 -34.39 -3.87
N ALA A 1032 34.08 -33.09 -3.84
CA ALA A 1032 32.74 -32.53 -3.92
C ALA A 1032 32.19 -32.67 -5.35
N LEU A 1033 30.97 -33.20 -5.47
CA LEU A 1033 30.27 -33.29 -6.75
C LEU A 1033 29.76 -31.91 -7.18
N PHE A 1034 29.86 -31.60 -8.47
CA PHE A 1034 29.45 -30.31 -9.02
C PHE A 1034 27.99 -29.99 -8.70
N TRP A 1035 27.08 -30.93 -9.01
CA TRP A 1035 25.65 -30.74 -8.80
C TRP A 1035 25.24 -30.75 -7.33
N ASP A 1036 26.01 -31.38 -6.43
CA ASP A 1036 25.79 -31.27 -4.98
C ASP A 1036 26.13 -29.86 -4.48
N VAL A 1037 27.25 -29.28 -4.95
CA VAL A 1037 27.60 -27.89 -4.65
C VAL A 1037 26.54 -26.95 -5.20
N ALA A 1038 26.04 -27.19 -6.43
CA ALA A 1038 24.96 -26.41 -7.03
C ALA A 1038 23.65 -26.52 -6.23
N ARG A 1039 23.21 -27.73 -5.82
CA ARG A 1039 22.03 -27.94 -4.96
C ARG A 1039 22.17 -27.24 -3.61
N ARG A 1040 23.37 -27.34 -3.01
CA ARG A 1040 23.69 -26.65 -1.76
C ARG A 1040 23.64 -25.14 -1.93
N ALA A 1041 24.14 -24.61 -3.04
CA ALA A 1041 24.07 -23.19 -3.38
C ALA A 1041 22.62 -22.74 -3.58
N SER A 1042 21.81 -23.44 -4.38
CA SER A 1042 20.37 -23.14 -4.55
C SER A 1042 19.65 -23.10 -3.21
N THR A 1043 19.86 -24.11 -2.36
CA THR A 1043 19.23 -24.19 -1.03
C THR A 1043 19.73 -23.07 -0.10
N ALA A 1044 21.00 -22.69 -0.18
CA ALA A 1044 21.57 -21.60 0.60
C ALA A 1044 21.01 -20.25 0.13
N THR A 1045 20.90 -20.01 -1.17
CA THR A 1045 20.26 -18.83 -1.75
C THR A 1045 18.82 -18.73 -1.31
N ASP A 1046 18.01 -19.78 -1.47
CA ASP A 1046 16.60 -19.76 -1.05
C ASP A 1046 16.42 -19.46 0.45
N ARG A 1047 17.25 -20.07 1.31
CA ARG A 1047 17.26 -19.76 2.75
C ARG A 1047 17.68 -18.33 3.04
N LEU A 1048 18.71 -17.85 2.34
CA LEU A 1048 19.26 -16.51 2.52
C LEU A 1048 18.22 -15.43 2.17
N VAL A 1049 17.53 -15.59 1.05
CA VAL A 1049 16.52 -14.63 0.60
C VAL A 1049 15.26 -14.63 1.47
N ARG A 1050 14.94 -15.75 2.13
CA ARG A 1050 13.86 -15.80 3.14
C ARG A 1050 14.27 -15.23 4.51
N SER A 1051 15.56 -14.96 4.71
CA SER A 1051 16.10 -14.47 5.98
C SER A 1051 16.16 -12.94 6.03
N LEU A 1052 16.36 -12.39 7.24
CA LEU A 1052 16.58 -10.95 7.44
C LEU A 1052 18.03 -10.53 7.08
N ARG A 1053 18.94 -11.49 6.83
CA ARG A 1053 20.38 -11.23 6.70
C ARG A 1053 20.74 -10.26 5.57
N PRO A 1054 20.20 -10.38 4.34
CA PRO A 1054 20.50 -9.43 3.27
C PRO A 1054 20.07 -8.00 3.62
N MET A 1055 19.01 -7.85 4.41
CA MET A 1055 18.58 -6.52 4.84
C MET A 1055 19.43 -5.94 5.97
N LEU A 1056 20.10 -6.76 6.77
CA LEU A 1056 21.03 -6.25 7.77
C LEU A 1056 22.21 -5.51 7.13
N SER A 1057 22.69 -5.93 5.95
CA SER A 1057 23.73 -5.15 5.23
C SER A 1057 23.18 -3.82 4.71
N VAL A 1058 21.94 -3.80 4.20
CA VAL A 1058 21.26 -2.56 3.79
C VAL A 1058 21.09 -1.60 4.97
N VAL A 1059 20.64 -2.09 6.13
CA VAL A 1059 20.50 -1.30 7.37
C VAL A 1059 21.86 -0.78 7.85
N THR A 1060 22.91 -1.60 7.74
CA THR A 1060 24.27 -1.18 8.11
C THR A 1060 24.74 -0.03 7.24
N ALA A 1061 24.56 -0.14 5.92
CA ALA A 1061 24.88 0.92 4.98
C ALA A 1061 24.06 2.18 5.30
N ASP A 1062 22.75 2.04 5.51
CA ASP A 1062 21.88 3.18 5.84
C ASP A 1062 22.31 3.92 7.11
N GLN A 1063 22.52 3.18 8.21
CA GLN A 1063 22.85 3.75 9.52
C GLN A 1063 24.23 4.41 9.54
N ARG A 1064 25.22 3.81 8.87
CA ARG A 1064 26.60 4.35 8.85
C ARG A 1064 26.74 5.55 7.94
N LEU A 1065 25.99 5.60 6.85
CA LEU A 1065 26.02 6.72 5.90
C LEU A 1065 25.09 7.86 6.32
N HIS A 1066 23.99 7.58 7.03
CA HIS A 1066 23.11 8.62 7.57
C HIS A 1066 23.79 9.49 8.64
N ALA A 1067 24.80 8.96 9.34
CA ALA A 1067 25.54 9.64 10.40
C ALA A 1067 26.42 10.82 9.93
N ARG A 1068 26.11 11.43 8.79
CA ARG A 1068 26.87 12.47 8.09
C ARG A 1068 26.96 13.84 8.81
N ALA A 1069 26.73 13.92 10.11
CA ALA A 1069 27.10 15.12 10.88
C ALA A 1069 28.59 15.16 11.26
N GLN A 1070 29.34 14.04 11.21
CA GLN A 1070 30.78 14.03 11.49
C GLN A 1070 31.52 13.03 10.60
N GLN A 1071 32.10 13.49 9.48
CA GLN A 1071 33.05 12.74 8.63
C GLN A 1071 34.27 12.17 9.38
N ARG A 1072 34.47 12.52 10.66
CA ARG A 1072 35.66 12.22 11.46
C ARG A 1072 35.69 10.83 12.12
N ASP A 1073 34.60 10.04 12.09
CA ASP A 1073 34.44 8.86 12.96
C ASP A 1073 34.48 7.47 12.28
N LEU A 1074 34.63 7.44 10.95
CA LEU A 1074 34.76 6.19 10.17
C LEU A 1074 36.25 5.88 9.92
N ASP A 1075 36.98 5.53 10.98
CA ASP A 1075 38.29 4.85 10.91
C ASP A 1075 38.14 3.43 10.31
N LEU A 1076 37.79 3.35 9.02
CA LEU A 1076 37.66 2.10 8.28
C LEU A 1076 38.50 2.16 7.02
N VAL A 1077 39.73 1.64 7.11
CA VAL A 1077 40.58 1.36 5.96
C VAL A 1077 40.20 -0.01 5.42
N VAL A 1078 39.71 -0.07 4.18
CA VAL A 1078 39.50 -1.34 3.47
C VAL A 1078 40.64 -1.50 2.46
N PRO A 1079 41.57 -2.45 2.66
CA PRO A 1079 42.68 -2.65 1.74
C PRO A 1079 42.19 -2.85 0.30
N PHE A 1080 42.73 -2.06 -0.62
CA PHE A 1080 42.37 -2.04 -2.05
C PHE A 1080 40.87 -1.82 -2.35
N GLY A 1081 40.09 -1.39 -1.36
CA GLY A 1081 38.64 -1.27 -1.47
C GLY A 1081 37.91 -2.59 -1.73
N VAL A 1082 38.51 -3.74 -1.39
CA VAL A 1082 37.94 -5.07 -1.64
C VAL A 1082 37.42 -5.72 -0.36
N THR A 1083 36.16 -6.15 -0.40
CA THR A 1083 35.47 -6.77 0.75
C THR A 1083 35.09 -8.24 0.51
N ARG A 1084 35.15 -8.70 -0.75
CA ARG A 1084 34.76 -10.04 -1.21
C ARG A 1084 35.59 -10.43 -2.43
N ASP A 1085 35.70 -11.73 -2.70
CA ASP A 1085 36.37 -12.21 -3.91
C ASP A 1085 35.54 -11.86 -5.15
N THR A 1086 34.23 -12.12 -5.08
CA THR A 1086 33.34 -11.88 -6.21
C THR A 1086 31.90 -11.66 -5.81
N GLY A 1087 31.14 -10.98 -6.67
CA GLY A 1087 29.69 -11.06 -6.68
C GLY A 1087 29.15 -11.61 -7.99
N LEU A 1088 27.96 -12.18 -7.95
CA LEU A 1088 27.28 -12.79 -9.09
C LEU A 1088 25.88 -12.16 -9.26
N THR A 1089 25.64 -11.58 -10.43
CA THR A 1089 24.35 -11.06 -10.86
C THR A 1089 23.80 -11.95 -11.96
N ASN A 1090 22.70 -12.64 -11.67
CA ASN A 1090 21.94 -13.38 -12.68
C ASN A 1090 20.65 -12.62 -12.94
N VAL A 1091 20.59 -11.91 -14.07
CA VAL A 1091 19.37 -11.20 -14.50
C VAL A 1091 18.33 -12.18 -15.05
N GLY A 1092 18.77 -13.36 -15.45
CA GLY A 1092 17.92 -14.42 -16.00
C GLY A 1092 17.69 -14.26 -17.50
N SER A 1093 16.63 -14.90 -17.98
CA SER A 1093 16.15 -14.75 -19.34
C SER A 1093 15.32 -13.49 -19.48
N TYR A 1094 15.46 -12.81 -20.61
CA TYR A 1094 14.67 -11.66 -20.99
C TYR A 1094 13.17 -12.02 -20.83
N PRO A 1095 12.45 -11.35 -19.92
CA PRO A 1095 11.14 -11.82 -19.47
C PRO A 1095 9.99 -11.38 -20.38
N PHE A 1096 10.30 -10.60 -21.43
CA PHE A 1096 9.32 -9.98 -22.31
C PHE A 1096 9.32 -10.62 -23.71
N PRO A 1097 8.30 -10.34 -24.55
CA PRO A 1097 8.32 -10.75 -25.95
C PRO A 1097 9.57 -10.24 -26.65
N THR A 1098 10.29 -11.14 -27.32
CA THR A 1098 11.46 -10.79 -28.13
C THR A 1098 11.08 -10.22 -29.49
N GLU A 1099 9.83 -10.34 -29.90
CA GLU A 1099 9.31 -9.90 -31.19
C GLU A 1099 8.18 -8.88 -30.97
N LEU A 1100 8.31 -7.70 -31.56
CA LEU A 1100 7.37 -6.58 -31.42
C LEU A 1100 6.94 -6.10 -32.81
N ALA A 1101 5.65 -6.21 -33.12
CA ALA A 1101 5.10 -5.75 -34.39
C ALA A 1101 4.96 -4.21 -34.40
N ILE A 1102 5.46 -3.55 -35.44
CA ILE A 1102 5.37 -2.10 -35.61
C ILE A 1102 4.02 -1.74 -36.23
N ILE A 1103 3.23 -0.95 -35.53
CA ILE A 1103 1.96 -0.40 -36.03
C ILE A 1103 2.26 0.96 -36.69
N SER A 1104 2.12 1.03 -38.01
CA SER A 1104 2.34 2.27 -38.78
C SER A 1104 1.06 3.06 -39.05
N ASN A 1105 -0.13 2.44 -39.00
CA ASN A 1105 -1.43 3.12 -38.98
C ASN A 1105 -2.51 2.23 -38.33
N PRO A 1106 -3.39 2.78 -37.47
CA PRO A 1106 -4.54 2.04 -36.94
C PRO A 1106 -5.50 1.66 -38.07
N GLY A 1107 -5.37 0.44 -38.57
CA GLY A 1107 -6.18 -0.11 -39.67
C GLY A 1107 -5.41 -0.80 -40.80
N VAL A 1108 -4.08 -0.64 -40.87
CA VAL A 1108 -3.24 -1.30 -41.88
C VAL A 1108 -2.28 -2.25 -41.19
N ARG A 1109 -2.35 -3.56 -41.49
CA ARG A 1109 -1.35 -4.54 -41.05
C ARG A 1109 -0.02 -4.23 -41.73
N SER A 1110 0.84 -3.47 -41.05
CA SER A 1110 2.26 -3.40 -41.34
C SER A 1110 2.92 -4.75 -41.14
N SER A 1111 3.85 -5.13 -42.04
CA SER A 1111 4.67 -6.34 -41.93
C SER A 1111 6.00 -6.11 -41.18
N SER A 1112 6.23 -4.92 -40.63
CA SER A 1112 7.51 -4.56 -40.02
C SER A 1112 7.55 -4.96 -38.54
N VAL A 1113 8.67 -5.53 -38.11
CA VAL A 1113 8.85 -6.15 -36.79
C VAL A 1113 10.21 -5.76 -36.21
N ILE A 1114 10.25 -5.52 -34.90
CA ILE A 1114 11.45 -5.30 -34.11
C ILE A 1114 11.71 -6.54 -33.27
N ASN A 1115 12.91 -7.11 -33.38
CA ASN A 1115 13.37 -8.29 -32.64
C ASN A 1115 14.46 -7.91 -31.64
N VAL A 1116 14.36 -8.37 -30.41
CA VAL A 1116 15.43 -8.31 -29.42
C VAL A 1116 16.30 -9.55 -29.59
N GLU A 1117 17.53 -9.36 -30.08
CA GLU A 1117 18.45 -10.45 -30.37
C GLU A 1117 19.34 -10.77 -29.16
N ASP A 1118 19.75 -9.73 -28.45
CA ASP A 1118 20.72 -9.84 -27.37
C ASP A 1118 20.54 -8.78 -26.29
N LEU A 1119 21.01 -9.08 -25.08
CA LEU A 1119 21.02 -8.18 -23.93
C LEU A 1119 22.22 -8.50 -23.03
N CYS A 1120 23.09 -7.53 -22.83
CA CYS A 1120 24.20 -7.57 -21.88
C CYS A 1120 24.02 -6.50 -20.78
N VAL A 1121 24.31 -6.85 -19.54
CA VAL A 1121 24.27 -5.92 -18.40
C VAL A 1121 25.65 -5.86 -17.75
N TYR A 1122 26.12 -4.64 -17.48
CA TYR A 1122 27.41 -4.37 -16.87
C TYR A 1122 27.33 -3.15 -15.96
N HIS A 1123 28.04 -3.15 -14.84
CA HIS A 1123 28.36 -1.91 -14.13
C HIS A 1123 29.80 -1.95 -13.64
N ASN A 1124 30.43 -0.79 -13.52
CA ASN A 1124 31.75 -0.67 -12.90
C ASN A 1124 31.68 -1.08 -11.41
N LEU A 1125 32.82 -1.50 -10.85
CA LEU A 1125 32.87 -1.85 -9.43
C LEU A 1125 32.89 -0.59 -8.56
N PRO A 1126 32.15 -0.56 -7.44
CA PRO A 1126 32.27 0.53 -6.48
C PRO A 1126 33.68 0.60 -5.87
N VAL A 1127 34.03 1.77 -5.34
CA VAL A 1127 35.28 1.98 -4.60
C VAL A 1127 35.42 0.96 -3.48
N VAL A 1128 34.33 0.67 -2.75
CA VAL A 1128 34.25 -0.46 -1.80
C VAL A 1128 33.31 -1.52 -2.35
N GLY A 1129 33.83 -2.70 -2.67
CA GLY A 1129 33.04 -3.75 -3.30
C GLY A 1129 33.72 -5.11 -3.35
N PRO A 1130 33.21 -6.04 -4.15
CA PRO A 1130 33.92 -7.27 -4.48
C PRO A 1130 35.11 -6.99 -5.42
N GLY A 1131 36.07 -7.89 -5.47
CA GLY A 1131 37.21 -7.82 -6.40
C GLY A 1131 36.82 -8.11 -7.84
N ALA A 1132 35.69 -8.81 -8.03
CA ALA A 1132 35.06 -9.06 -9.32
C ALA A 1132 33.53 -9.05 -9.21
N MET A 1133 32.83 -8.67 -10.27
CA MET A 1133 31.38 -8.91 -10.41
C MET A 1133 31.09 -9.57 -11.76
N LEU A 1134 30.51 -10.77 -11.69
CA LEU A 1134 30.08 -11.55 -12.85
C LEU A 1134 28.60 -11.27 -13.13
N PHE A 1135 28.30 -10.96 -14.38
CA PHE A 1135 26.95 -10.76 -14.88
C PHE A 1135 26.59 -11.86 -15.87
N VAL A 1136 25.39 -12.41 -15.73
CA VAL A 1136 24.80 -13.36 -16.67
C VAL A 1136 23.40 -12.87 -17.03
N THR A 1137 23.19 -12.61 -18.31
CA THR A 1137 21.89 -12.29 -18.93
C THR A 1137 21.63 -13.28 -20.07
N SER A 1138 20.39 -13.39 -20.53
CA SER A 1138 20.07 -14.23 -21.69
C SER A 1138 18.87 -13.74 -22.48
N VAL A 1139 18.95 -13.81 -23.80
CA VAL A 1139 17.82 -13.69 -24.73
C VAL A 1139 17.72 -14.99 -25.51
N HIS A 1140 18.57 -15.15 -26.52
CA HIS A 1140 18.73 -16.39 -27.28
C HIS A 1140 19.97 -17.19 -26.89
N SER A 1141 20.99 -16.54 -26.32
CA SER A 1141 22.17 -17.16 -25.71
C SER A 1141 22.53 -16.46 -24.40
N PHE A 1142 23.44 -17.06 -23.62
CA PHE A 1142 23.99 -16.38 -22.44
C PHE A 1142 24.94 -15.25 -22.86
N GLN A 1143 24.81 -14.10 -22.21
CA GLN A 1143 25.82 -13.05 -22.25
C GLN A 1143 26.51 -12.97 -20.91
N TYR A 1144 27.83 -12.84 -20.97
CA TYR A 1144 28.70 -12.77 -19.81
C TYR A 1144 29.40 -11.43 -19.80
N ALA A 1145 29.37 -10.76 -18.66
CA ALA A 1145 30.24 -9.62 -18.39
C ALA A 1145 30.98 -9.82 -17.06
N LEU A 1146 32.19 -9.29 -16.96
CA LEU A 1146 33.00 -9.28 -15.75
C LEU A 1146 33.57 -7.88 -15.56
N ALA A 1147 33.24 -7.27 -14.42
CA ALA A 1147 33.94 -6.10 -13.89
C ALA A 1147 34.97 -6.60 -12.85
N HIS A 1148 36.24 -6.21 -12.92
CA HIS A 1148 37.24 -6.67 -11.93
C HIS A 1148 38.36 -5.67 -11.60
N LYS A 1149 38.91 -5.84 -10.38
CA LYS A 1149 40.10 -5.16 -9.83
C LYS A 1149 41.37 -6.04 -9.83
N PHE A 1150 41.26 -7.27 -10.36
CA PHE A 1150 42.39 -8.19 -10.47
C PHE A 1150 43.36 -7.81 -11.58
N LEU A 1151 44.58 -8.36 -11.54
CA LEU A 1151 45.50 -8.34 -12.69
C LEU A 1151 44.78 -8.83 -13.96
N HIS A 1152 45.01 -8.17 -15.10
CA HIS A 1152 44.31 -8.45 -16.36
C HIS A 1152 44.27 -9.95 -16.70
N GLY A 1153 45.42 -10.63 -16.66
CA GLY A 1153 45.49 -12.08 -16.93
C GLY A 1153 44.69 -12.94 -15.95
N ALA A 1154 44.51 -12.51 -14.69
CA ALA A 1154 43.66 -13.22 -13.73
C ALA A 1154 42.16 -13.01 -14.02
N GLY A 1155 41.77 -11.79 -14.43
CA GLY A 1155 40.41 -11.48 -14.85
C GLY A 1155 39.99 -12.23 -16.12
N ASP A 1156 40.84 -12.24 -17.15
CA ASP A 1156 40.63 -12.98 -18.40
C ASP A 1156 40.44 -14.48 -18.14
N GLN A 1157 41.34 -15.06 -17.34
CA GLN A 1157 41.25 -16.46 -16.97
C GLN A 1157 39.97 -16.77 -16.19
N LEU A 1158 39.57 -15.87 -15.29
CA LEU A 1158 38.34 -16.02 -14.51
C LEU A 1158 37.10 -16.01 -15.40
N LEU A 1159 36.92 -14.99 -16.24
CA LEU A 1159 35.76 -14.93 -17.16
C LEU A 1159 35.77 -16.12 -18.12
N SER A 1160 36.95 -16.46 -18.66
CA SER A 1160 37.08 -17.54 -19.63
C SER A 1160 36.71 -18.90 -19.03
N SER A 1161 37.22 -19.19 -17.83
CA SER A 1161 36.89 -20.41 -17.10
C SER A 1161 35.42 -20.44 -16.71
N PHE A 1162 34.86 -19.32 -16.26
CA PHE A 1162 33.46 -19.20 -15.87
C PHE A 1162 32.53 -19.48 -17.06
N ALA A 1163 32.69 -18.74 -18.16
CA ALA A 1163 31.87 -18.92 -19.36
C ALA A 1163 31.99 -20.35 -19.89
N THR A 1164 33.21 -20.89 -20.01
CA THR A 1164 33.42 -22.27 -20.49
C THR A 1164 32.72 -23.30 -19.60
N CYS A 1165 32.76 -23.10 -18.27
CA CYS A 1165 32.06 -23.96 -17.32
C CYS A 1165 30.54 -23.88 -17.49
N VAL A 1166 29.98 -22.68 -17.64
CA VAL A 1166 28.52 -22.49 -17.82
C VAL A 1166 28.04 -23.09 -19.15
N GLU A 1167 28.78 -22.84 -20.23
CA GLU A 1167 28.48 -23.39 -21.56
C GLU A 1167 28.59 -24.93 -21.60
N SER A 1168 29.38 -25.53 -20.70
CA SER A 1168 29.54 -26.99 -20.61
C SER A 1168 28.53 -27.68 -19.70
N LEU A 1169 27.66 -26.95 -18.99
CA LEU A 1169 26.72 -27.55 -18.02
C LEU A 1169 25.84 -28.63 -18.65
N GLY A 1170 25.39 -28.41 -19.89
CA GLY A 1170 24.53 -29.34 -20.63
C GLY A 1170 25.24 -30.63 -21.03
N SER A 1171 26.56 -30.58 -21.25
CA SER A 1171 27.40 -31.70 -21.68
C SER A 1171 28.11 -32.42 -20.54
N LEU A 1172 27.93 -31.98 -19.29
CA LEU A 1172 28.49 -32.69 -18.14
C LEU A 1172 27.95 -34.13 -18.08
N PRO A 1173 28.83 -35.14 -17.85
CA PRO A 1173 28.43 -36.53 -17.73
C PRO A 1173 27.22 -36.76 -16.80
N ALA A 1174 26.43 -37.79 -17.11
CA ALA A 1174 25.33 -38.23 -16.24
C ALA A 1174 25.83 -38.90 -14.96
N SER A 1175 27.06 -39.44 -14.97
CA SER A 1175 27.73 -39.96 -13.78
C SER A 1175 28.09 -38.83 -12.80
N PRO A 1176 28.32 -39.14 -11.51
CA PRO A 1176 28.79 -38.17 -10.54
C PRO A 1176 30.11 -37.54 -10.98
N VAL A 1177 30.12 -36.24 -11.29
CA VAL A 1177 31.33 -35.50 -11.68
C VAL A 1177 31.77 -34.59 -10.53
N THR A 1178 33.03 -34.69 -10.13
CA THR A 1178 33.62 -33.83 -9.10
C THR A 1178 33.94 -32.44 -9.65
N MET A 1179 34.01 -31.45 -8.77
CA MET A 1179 34.41 -30.08 -9.15
C MET A 1179 35.80 -30.04 -9.81
N LEU A 1180 36.73 -30.92 -9.41
CA LEU A 1180 38.06 -31.04 -10.01
C LEU A 1180 38.00 -31.66 -11.41
N GLN A 1181 37.13 -32.65 -11.64
CA GLN A 1181 36.93 -33.20 -12.98
C GLN A 1181 36.37 -32.13 -13.92
N VAL A 1182 35.39 -31.33 -13.47
CA VAL A 1182 34.89 -30.18 -14.23
C VAL A 1182 36.01 -29.16 -14.47
N ALA A 1183 36.80 -28.82 -13.46
CA ALA A 1183 37.93 -27.91 -13.55
C ALA A 1183 38.96 -28.36 -14.62
N ASN A 1184 39.29 -29.65 -14.65
CA ASN A 1184 40.20 -30.26 -15.61
C ASN A 1184 39.60 -30.27 -17.03
N MET A 1185 38.29 -30.58 -17.16
CA MET A 1185 37.60 -30.54 -18.45
C MET A 1185 37.65 -29.16 -19.08
N ILE A 1186 37.42 -28.10 -18.29
CA ILE A 1186 37.43 -26.72 -18.81
C ILE A 1186 38.85 -26.13 -18.94
N ALA A 1187 39.86 -26.71 -18.28
CA ALA A 1187 41.26 -26.32 -18.44
C ALA A 1187 41.91 -26.93 -19.70
N SER A 1188 41.38 -28.06 -20.19
CA SER A 1188 41.91 -28.80 -21.34
C SER A 1188 41.94 -28.04 -22.69
N PRO A 1189 40.99 -27.13 -23.02
CA PRO A 1189 41.04 -26.37 -24.27
C PRO A 1189 42.17 -25.33 -24.33
N ALA A 1190 42.66 -24.86 -23.17
CA ALA A 1190 43.67 -23.79 -23.12
C ALA A 1190 45.07 -24.26 -23.55
N LYS A 1191 45.36 -25.58 -23.50
CA LYS A 1191 46.65 -26.12 -23.95
C LYS A 1191 46.77 -26.23 -25.47
N SER A 1192 45.68 -26.21 -26.25
CA SER A 1192 45.75 -26.26 -27.72
C SER A 1192 45.73 -24.89 -28.40
N GLN A 1193 45.25 -23.83 -27.71
CA GLN A 1193 45.18 -22.47 -28.28
C GLN A 1193 46.38 -21.57 -27.97
N HIS A 1194 47.17 -21.88 -26.93
CA HIS A 1194 48.43 -21.16 -26.69
C HIS A 1194 49.49 -21.37 -27.78
N ALA A 1195 49.33 -22.37 -28.64
CA ALA A 1195 50.18 -22.55 -29.83
C ALA A 1195 49.82 -21.59 -30.98
N THR A 1196 48.64 -20.96 -30.97
CA THR A 1196 48.16 -20.08 -32.05
C THR A 1196 48.16 -18.59 -31.68
N SER A 1197 48.06 -18.24 -30.40
CA SER A 1197 48.11 -16.83 -29.95
C SER A 1197 49.53 -16.23 -29.89
N ALA A 1198 50.58 -17.07 -29.88
CA ALA A 1198 51.97 -16.60 -29.92
C ALA A 1198 52.36 -15.94 -31.26
N ASN A 1199 51.56 -16.13 -32.33
CA ASN A 1199 51.81 -15.52 -33.65
C ASN A 1199 51.14 -14.16 -33.85
N PHE A 1200 50.22 -13.72 -32.97
CA PHE A 1200 49.57 -12.40 -33.10
C PHE A 1200 50.23 -11.30 -32.26
N ALA A 1201 51.05 -11.65 -31.26
CA ALA A 1201 51.76 -10.67 -30.43
C ALA A 1201 53.10 -10.18 -31.01
N MET A 1202 53.53 -10.67 -32.18
CA MET A 1202 54.76 -10.24 -32.86
C MET A 1202 54.56 -9.30 -34.06
N ALA A 1203 53.33 -8.83 -34.33
CA ALA A 1203 53.03 -7.93 -35.45
C ALA A 1203 52.60 -6.51 -35.05
N ALA A 1204 52.74 -6.14 -33.77
CA ALA A 1204 52.49 -4.78 -33.29
C ALA A 1204 53.55 -4.37 -32.25
N THR A 1205 54.77 -4.21 -32.74
CA THR A 1205 55.80 -3.29 -32.21
C THR A 1205 56.20 -2.36 -33.32
#